data_AF-A0A7V9SGN9-F1
#
_entry.id   AF-A0A7V9SGN9-F1
#
_cell.length_a   1.000
_cell.length_b   1.000
_cell.length_c   1.000
_cell.angle_alpha   90.00
_cell.angle_beta   90.00
_cell.angle_gamma   90.00
#
_symmetry.space_group_name_H-M   'P 1'
#
loop_
_entity.id
_entity.type
_entity.pdbx_description
1 polymer ?
#
loop_
_entity_poly.entity_id
_entity_poly.type
_entity_poly.pdbx_seq_one_letter_code
_entity_poly.pdbx_strand_id
1 'polypeptide(L)'
;MFVGRPMSSGELEHTLLPKTIALPVFASDPLSSNAYATQEAMLVLGTAGTASGALGLTIPISIAVACVLAIVVSSYRQTVHAYPSGGGAYRVSAENLGMLPGLLAAAALLGDYVLTVAVSITAGVDAISSAVSSIDDHRVIVAVGFVILVTLANLRGVKESGTLFAIPTYGFVASIYLLLVVGFVKCAGGCPQAESAGDQLKALEPLGFFLILKAFAAGTTALTGVEAIADGTAAFRYPQSKNAATTLSVMGALTISMFLGISWLADHTNVIFHHDAGRTVVAQIGAAIYGEGFLFYLLQVMTAAILILAANTAYQDFPRLSSILANDNFMPRQFRNRGDRLVFSNGVIILATLASILIWAFDAQLNALIQLYLIGVFISFTLSQTGLTRRFRKVKPQGWKVKALRSGFGAIVTGIVLLVIIQTKFIGGAWIILASIPVIMYGMYSVHSHYQDVARQLAHPERRPHDRRPTHQRFVVYVPKVDAATCRAVGYVRSISAAEVTAVTFDPANEAAWERLAPDVPLIQLPRAGFSNTKALRRFLRDKRRELGSDDFLTVVIPEVLQAGGLSEIVRHPRMHRLKASLLSEPGVQVLDIPITKADIHAMTDEVQEPGRNFALVMVASINNAMLQAIEYAETLRPTDLRAVSFGLEPEAVEKLGDDWLTARIPHPLEIEAAPFRDIGSSVLQYVRQFEADGIDRVVTVIIPEFVVPKKRHQILHGQTALIVKRHLLFEPGVVVVSVPYHLD
;
A
#
# COMPACT_ATOMS: atom_id res chain seq x y z
N MET A 1 16.99 -3.13 -13.28
CA MET A 1 16.59 -3.00 -14.70
C MET A 1 15.07 -2.91 -14.92
N PHE A 2 14.21 -3.33 -13.97
CA PHE A 2 12.74 -3.21 -14.09
C PHE A 2 12.13 -1.87 -13.64
N VAL A 3 12.96 -0.94 -13.16
CA VAL A 3 12.54 0.37 -12.62
C VAL A 3 13.42 1.43 -13.27
N GLY A 4 12.83 2.40 -13.96
CA GLY A 4 13.57 3.48 -14.64
C GLY A 4 13.91 4.65 -13.70
N ARG A 5 14.58 5.70 -14.23
CA ARG A 5 15.18 6.83 -13.49
C ARG A 5 14.21 7.56 -12.50
N PRO A 6 14.72 8.06 -11.35
CA PRO A 6 13.97 8.77 -10.29
C PRO A 6 13.63 10.25 -10.62
N MET A 7 12.62 10.85 -9.96
CA MET A 7 12.05 12.20 -10.24
C MET A 7 11.76 13.02 -8.99
N SER A 8 11.94 14.36 -9.01
CA SER A 8 12.04 15.19 -7.79
C SER A 8 10.72 15.71 -7.27
N SER A 9 10.65 15.85 -5.94
CA SER A 9 9.47 16.31 -5.20
C SER A 9 9.01 17.72 -5.59
N GLY A 10 9.87 18.54 -6.20
CA GLY A 10 9.55 19.89 -6.68
C GLY A 10 8.70 19.95 -7.95
N GLU A 11 8.53 18.86 -8.70
CA GLU A 11 7.73 18.84 -9.93
C GLU A 11 6.20 18.77 -9.70
N LEU A 12 5.74 18.74 -8.44
CA LEU A 12 4.33 18.53 -8.09
C LEU A 12 3.37 19.59 -8.66
N GLU A 13 3.78 20.86 -8.72
CA GLU A 13 2.95 21.93 -9.28
C GLU A 13 2.68 21.77 -10.79
N HIS A 14 3.61 21.13 -11.51
CA HIS A 14 3.46 20.87 -12.95
C HIS A 14 2.58 19.65 -13.28
N THR A 15 2.12 18.91 -12.26
CA THR A 15 1.27 17.70 -12.46
C THR A 15 -0.23 17.95 -12.30
N LEU A 16 -0.66 19.17 -11.97
CA LEU A 16 -2.08 19.48 -11.78
C LEU A 16 -2.88 19.32 -13.08
N LEU A 17 -3.97 18.55 -13.01
CA LEU A 17 -4.77 18.17 -14.16
C LEU A 17 -5.82 19.23 -14.51
N PRO A 18 -5.94 19.64 -15.79
CA PRO A 18 -7.08 20.42 -16.25
C PRO A 18 -8.35 19.57 -16.22
N LYS A 19 -9.53 20.20 -16.06
CA LYS A 19 -10.82 19.51 -15.95
C LYS A 19 -11.16 18.54 -17.10
N THR A 20 -10.67 18.82 -18.30
CA THR A 20 -10.85 17.98 -19.51
C THR A 20 -10.05 16.68 -19.45
N ILE A 21 -8.94 16.66 -18.72
CA ILE A 21 -8.13 15.46 -18.51
C ILE A 21 -8.53 14.76 -17.20
N ALA A 22 -8.92 15.55 -16.20
CA ALA A 22 -9.35 15.01 -14.90
C ALA A 22 -10.65 14.20 -14.99
N LEU A 23 -11.58 14.54 -15.90
CA LEU A 23 -12.79 13.75 -16.12
C LEU A 23 -12.43 12.32 -16.56
N PRO A 24 -11.67 12.08 -17.66
CA PRO A 24 -11.26 10.73 -18.02
C PRO A 24 -10.50 9.93 -16.95
N VAL A 25 -9.68 10.62 -16.15
CA VAL A 25 -8.83 9.98 -15.15
C VAL A 25 -9.63 9.54 -13.91
N PHE A 26 -10.54 10.38 -13.42
CA PHE A 26 -11.28 10.11 -12.18
C PHE A 26 -12.73 9.64 -12.40
N ALA A 27 -13.28 9.79 -13.60
CA ALA A 27 -14.66 9.41 -13.92
C ALA A 27 -14.77 8.11 -14.73
N SER A 28 -13.65 7.43 -15.03
CA SER A 28 -13.67 6.14 -15.75
C SER A 28 -14.55 5.12 -15.02
N ASP A 29 -14.40 5.01 -13.71
CA ASP A 29 -15.16 4.09 -12.86
C ASP A 29 -16.68 4.34 -12.86
N PRO A 30 -17.18 5.56 -12.49
CA PRO A 30 -18.62 5.83 -12.51
C PRO A 30 -19.23 5.90 -13.91
N LEU A 31 -18.46 6.18 -14.97
CA LEU A 31 -18.96 6.10 -16.34
C LEU A 31 -19.07 4.65 -16.81
N SER A 32 -18.06 3.83 -16.54
CA SER A 32 -18.00 2.42 -16.95
C SER A 32 -19.05 1.56 -16.27
N SER A 33 -19.51 1.94 -15.07
CA SER A 33 -20.55 1.25 -14.31
C SER A 33 -21.88 1.11 -15.08
N ASN A 34 -22.14 2.01 -16.04
CA ASN A 34 -23.30 1.92 -16.94
C ASN A 34 -23.28 0.70 -17.86
N ALA A 35 -22.11 0.07 -18.06
CA ALA A 35 -21.98 -1.10 -18.92
C ALA A 35 -22.66 -2.35 -18.32
N TYR A 36 -22.75 -2.43 -16.99
CA TYR A 36 -23.31 -3.59 -16.27
C TYR A 36 -24.49 -3.25 -15.35
N ALA A 37 -24.70 -1.99 -14.94
CA ALA A 37 -25.73 -1.67 -13.94
C ALA A 37 -27.17 -2.03 -14.36
N THR A 38 -27.53 -1.76 -15.62
CA THR A 38 -28.85 -2.14 -16.16
C THR A 38 -29.02 -3.66 -16.16
N GLN A 39 -27.96 -4.38 -16.55
CA GLN A 39 -27.93 -5.83 -16.58
C GLN A 39 -28.16 -6.45 -15.21
N GLU A 40 -27.55 -5.89 -14.16
CA GLU A 40 -27.73 -6.38 -12.79
C GLU A 40 -29.17 -6.25 -12.28
N ALA A 41 -29.85 -5.15 -12.61
CA ALA A 41 -31.26 -4.99 -12.29
C ALA A 41 -32.12 -6.01 -13.04
N MET A 42 -31.86 -6.21 -14.33
CA MET A 42 -32.58 -7.17 -15.19
C MET A 42 -32.36 -8.61 -14.75
N LEU A 43 -31.15 -8.98 -14.32
CA LEU A 43 -30.82 -10.30 -13.81
C LEU A 43 -31.72 -10.68 -12.62
N VAL A 44 -31.94 -9.74 -11.71
CA VAL A 44 -32.83 -9.95 -10.56
C VAL A 44 -34.29 -10.00 -10.99
N LEU A 45 -34.75 -9.10 -11.87
CA LEU A 45 -36.13 -9.12 -12.35
C LEU A 45 -36.45 -10.40 -13.13
N GLY A 46 -35.47 -10.94 -13.86
CA GLY A 46 -35.58 -12.18 -14.61
C GLY A 46 -35.90 -13.40 -13.75
N THR A 47 -35.58 -13.38 -12.44
CA THR A 47 -35.93 -14.50 -11.54
C THR A 47 -37.43 -14.61 -11.30
N ALA A 48 -38.23 -13.58 -11.58
CA ALA A 48 -39.69 -13.68 -11.61
C ALA A 48 -40.25 -14.41 -12.84
N GLY A 49 -39.39 -14.76 -13.79
CA GLY A 49 -39.78 -15.38 -15.06
C GLY A 49 -40.39 -14.37 -16.03
N THR A 50 -40.25 -14.64 -17.33
CA THR A 50 -40.67 -13.70 -18.39
C THR A 50 -42.18 -13.50 -18.43
N ALA A 51 -42.95 -14.53 -18.09
CA ALA A 51 -44.42 -14.49 -18.03
C ALA A 51 -44.99 -13.52 -16.97
N SER A 52 -44.18 -13.11 -15.97
CA SER A 52 -44.61 -12.18 -14.92
C SER A 52 -44.68 -10.72 -15.38
N GLY A 53 -44.08 -10.38 -16.52
CA GLY A 53 -43.90 -8.99 -16.97
C GLY A 53 -42.93 -8.17 -16.11
N ALA A 54 -42.20 -8.80 -15.17
CA ALA A 54 -41.31 -8.11 -14.24
C ALA A 54 -40.22 -7.28 -14.92
N LEU A 55 -39.75 -7.70 -16.11
CA LEU A 55 -38.75 -6.96 -16.89
C LEU A 55 -39.22 -5.55 -17.27
N GLY A 56 -40.54 -5.31 -17.40
CA GLY A 56 -41.08 -3.97 -17.64
C GLY A 56 -40.89 -2.99 -16.46
N LEU A 57 -40.48 -3.47 -15.29
CA LEU A 57 -40.12 -2.63 -14.15
C LEU A 57 -38.70 -2.05 -14.24
N THR A 58 -37.92 -2.44 -15.27
CA THR A 58 -36.54 -1.95 -15.48
C THR A 58 -36.48 -0.43 -15.57
N ILE A 59 -37.40 0.21 -16.29
CA ILE A 59 -37.43 1.68 -16.43
C ILE A 59 -37.77 2.38 -15.10
N PRO A 60 -38.88 2.05 -14.39
CA PRO A 60 -39.18 2.65 -13.08
C PRO A 60 -38.03 2.50 -12.07
N ILE A 61 -37.41 1.32 -12.01
CA ILE A 61 -36.26 1.07 -11.14
C ILE A 61 -35.08 1.95 -11.56
N SER A 62 -34.78 2.04 -12.85
CA SER A 62 -33.69 2.88 -13.35
C SER A 62 -33.90 4.36 -13.05
N ILE A 63 -35.13 4.87 -13.13
CA ILE A 63 -35.49 6.23 -12.72
C ILE A 63 -35.23 6.43 -11.22
N ALA A 64 -35.66 5.49 -10.37
CA ALA A 64 -35.41 5.57 -8.94
C ALA A 64 -33.90 5.59 -8.61
N VAL A 65 -33.12 4.72 -9.26
CA VAL A 65 -31.66 4.69 -9.12
C VAL A 65 -31.02 6.01 -9.59
N ALA A 66 -31.44 6.55 -10.73
CA ALA A 66 -30.96 7.84 -11.24
C ALA A 66 -31.26 9.00 -10.28
N CYS A 67 -32.41 8.97 -9.58
CA CYS A 67 -32.72 9.95 -8.54
C CYS A 67 -31.74 9.84 -7.35
N VAL A 68 -31.42 8.63 -6.90
CA VAL A 68 -30.41 8.43 -5.83
C VAL A 68 -29.04 8.92 -6.29
N LEU A 69 -28.65 8.62 -7.54
CA LEU A 69 -27.39 9.10 -8.11
C LEU A 69 -27.32 10.64 -8.13
N ALA A 70 -28.40 11.32 -8.53
CA ALA A 70 -28.48 12.78 -8.51
C ALA A 70 -28.33 13.35 -7.08
N ILE A 71 -28.92 12.68 -6.08
CA ILE A 71 -28.78 13.04 -4.66
C ILE A 71 -27.31 12.90 -4.23
N VAL A 72 -26.68 11.76 -4.51
CA VAL A 72 -25.28 11.48 -4.15
C VAL A 72 -24.33 12.47 -4.83
N VAL A 73 -24.49 12.74 -6.13
CA VAL A 73 -23.68 13.72 -6.86
C VAL A 73 -23.82 15.12 -6.24
N SER A 74 -25.05 15.58 -5.99
CA SER A 74 -25.31 16.88 -5.36
C SER A 74 -24.68 16.99 -3.96
N SER A 75 -24.71 15.89 -3.23
CA SER A 75 -24.12 15.73 -1.92
C SER A 75 -22.57 15.80 -1.96
N TYR A 76 -21.93 15.03 -2.84
CA TYR A 76 -20.47 15.02 -2.98
C TYR A 76 -19.89 16.33 -3.50
N ARG A 77 -20.66 17.11 -4.28
CA ARG A 77 -20.30 18.50 -4.61
C ARG A 77 -20.08 19.34 -3.35
N GLN A 78 -20.85 19.11 -2.29
CA GLN A 78 -20.68 19.82 -1.02
C GLN A 78 -19.43 19.32 -0.27
N THR A 79 -19.16 18.02 -0.30
CA THR A 79 -17.94 17.42 0.27
C THR A 79 -16.68 18.05 -0.33
N VAL A 80 -16.59 18.11 -1.66
CA VAL A 80 -15.46 18.68 -2.41
C VAL A 80 -15.22 20.15 -2.08
N HIS A 81 -16.29 20.94 -1.88
CA HIS A 81 -16.17 22.33 -1.45
C HIS A 81 -15.73 22.48 0.01
N ALA A 82 -16.13 21.55 0.88
CA ALA A 82 -15.78 21.58 2.30
C ALA A 82 -14.35 21.05 2.56
N TYR A 83 -13.87 20.14 1.71
CA TYR A 83 -12.59 19.42 1.86
C TYR A 83 -11.74 19.48 0.56
N PRO A 84 -11.19 20.66 0.20
CA PRO A 84 -10.40 20.83 -1.03
C PRO A 84 -9.08 20.03 -1.02
N SER A 85 -8.53 19.73 0.16
CA SER A 85 -7.33 18.90 0.32
C SER A 85 -7.56 17.41 0.02
N GLY A 86 -8.80 17.00 -0.28
CA GLY A 86 -9.21 15.62 -0.61
C GLY A 86 -9.43 14.74 0.63
N GLY A 87 -9.28 13.43 0.48
CA GLY A 87 -9.34 12.43 1.59
C GLY A 87 -10.73 12.02 2.04
N GLY A 88 -11.75 12.36 1.25
CA GLY A 88 -12.97 11.59 1.16
C GLY A 88 -13.80 11.42 2.41
N ALA A 89 -14.56 10.33 2.41
CA ALA A 89 -15.42 9.93 3.51
C ALA A 89 -14.64 9.65 4.80
N TYR A 90 -13.38 9.20 4.72
CA TYR A 90 -12.53 8.97 5.89
C TYR A 90 -12.31 10.26 6.68
N ARG A 91 -11.75 11.32 6.06
CA ARG A 91 -11.47 12.58 6.76
C ARG A 91 -12.74 13.27 7.23
N VAL A 92 -13.78 13.29 6.39
CA VAL A 92 -15.08 13.87 6.77
C VAL A 92 -15.66 13.18 7.99
N SER A 93 -15.58 11.85 8.05
CA SER A 93 -16.14 11.06 9.16
C SER A 93 -15.26 11.14 10.41
N ALA A 94 -13.94 11.02 10.28
CA ALA A 94 -13.01 11.07 11.40
C ALA A 94 -13.07 12.41 12.16
N GLU A 95 -13.03 13.53 11.43
CA GLU A 95 -13.02 14.87 12.05
C GLU A 95 -14.37 15.28 12.68
N ASN A 96 -15.49 14.79 12.13
CA ASN A 96 -16.82 15.24 12.53
C ASN A 96 -17.58 14.23 13.38
N LEU A 97 -17.36 12.93 13.20
CA LEU A 97 -18.07 11.85 13.92
C LEU A 97 -17.17 11.16 14.97
N GLY A 98 -15.86 11.24 14.80
CA GLY A 98 -14.87 10.61 15.68
C GLY A 98 -14.15 9.44 14.99
N MET A 99 -13.18 8.86 15.70
CA MET A 99 -12.25 7.89 15.11
C MET A 99 -12.93 6.59 14.65
N LEU A 100 -13.84 6.02 15.44
CA LEU A 100 -14.50 4.75 15.10
C LEU A 100 -15.32 4.84 13.80
N PRO A 101 -16.22 5.83 13.61
CA PRO A 101 -16.86 6.07 12.32
C PRO A 101 -15.88 6.38 11.19
N GLY A 102 -14.78 7.08 11.48
CA GLY A 102 -13.68 7.28 10.51
C GLY A 102 -13.08 5.97 10.02
N LEU A 103 -12.66 5.10 10.94
CA LEU A 103 -12.10 3.78 10.62
C LEU A 103 -13.09 2.88 9.89
N LEU A 104 -14.38 2.95 10.23
CA LEU A 104 -15.42 2.24 9.50
C LEU A 104 -15.50 2.69 8.04
N ALA A 105 -15.47 4.01 7.78
CA ALA A 105 -15.44 4.55 6.43
C ALA A 105 -14.15 4.16 5.68
N ALA A 106 -12.98 4.18 6.35
CA ALA A 106 -11.73 3.76 5.75
C ALA A 106 -11.69 2.26 5.41
N ALA A 107 -12.15 1.40 6.30
CA ALA A 107 -12.21 -0.05 6.07
C ALA A 107 -13.15 -0.37 4.90
N ALA A 108 -14.31 0.30 4.84
CA ALA A 108 -15.25 0.20 3.74
C ALA A 108 -14.61 0.62 2.40
N LEU A 109 -13.93 1.78 2.34
CA LEU A 109 -13.25 2.26 1.13
C LEU A 109 -12.09 1.36 0.68
N LEU A 110 -11.27 0.85 1.61
CA LEU A 110 -10.18 -0.06 1.24
C LEU A 110 -10.70 -1.37 0.66
N GLY A 111 -11.78 -1.93 1.22
CA GLY A 111 -12.46 -3.08 0.65
C GLY A 111 -13.06 -2.76 -0.72
N ASP A 112 -13.66 -1.57 -0.85
CA ASP A 112 -14.24 -1.08 -2.10
C ASP A 112 -13.20 -1.02 -3.23
N TYR A 113 -12.04 -0.39 -3.00
CA TYR A 113 -11.00 -0.30 -4.03
C TYR A 113 -10.49 -1.68 -4.48
N VAL A 114 -10.39 -2.66 -3.57
CA VAL A 114 -10.03 -4.03 -3.95
C VAL A 114 -11.09 -4.63 -4.87
N LEU A 115 -12.37 -4.40 -4.56
CA LEU A 115 -13.48 -4.85 -5.37
C LEU A 115 -13.61 -4.07 -6.69
N THR A 116 -13.29 -2.76 -6.75
CA THR A 116 -13.26 -1.99 -7.99
C THR A 116 -12.31 -2.64 -8.99
N VAL A 117 -11.09 -3.02 -8.57
CA VAL A 117 -10.16 -3.72 -9.47
C VAL A 117 -10.73 -5.05 -9.92
N ALA A 118 -11.28 -5.85 -9.00
CA ALA A 118 -11.81 -7.17 -9.33
C ALA A 118 -13.03 -7.09 -10.29
N VAL A 119 -14.00 -6.24 -9.97
CA VAL A 119 -15.24 -6.03 -10.74
C VAL A 119 -14.92 -5.44 -12.11
N SER A 120 -14.16 -4.35 -12.18
CA SER A 120 -13.94 -3.65 -13.45
C SER A 120 -13.08 -4.47 -14.42
N ILE A 121 -12.07 -5.20 -13.94
CA ILE A 121 -11.31 -6.12 -14.80
C ILE A 121 -12.17 -7.29 -15.28
N THR A 122 -12.98 -7.88 -14.39
CA THR A 122 -13.87 -9.00 -14.74
C THR A 122 -14.93 -8.55 -15.75
N ALA A 123 -15.56 -7.41 -15.55
CA ALA A 123 -16.52 -6.83 -16.49
C ALA A 123 -15.86 -6.49 -17.84
N GLY A 124 -14.61 -6.02 -17.82
CA GLY A 124 -13.83 -5.81 -19.04
C GLY A 124 -13.60 -7.10 -19.81
N VAL A 125 -13.29 -8.20 -19.12
CA VAL A 125 -13.15 -9.53 -19.72
C VAL A 125 -14.49 -10.03 -20.26
N ASP A 126 -15.61 -9.79 -19.58
CA ASP A 126 -16.95 -10.14 -20.08
C ASP A 126 -17.34 -9.36 -21.36
N ALA A 127 -16.95 -8.08 -21.45
CA ALA A 127 -17.13 -7.29 -22.66
C ALA A 127 -16.29 -7.83 -23.84
N ILE A 128 -15.05 -8.26 -23.57
CA ILE A 128 -14.22 -8.91 -24.60
C ILE A 128 -14.82 -10.25 -25.01
N SER A 129 -15.27 -11.06 -24.05
CA SER A 129 -15.84 -12.39 -24.29
C SER A 129 -17.14 -12.31 -25.09
N SER A 130 -17.91 -11.23 -24.91
CA SER A 130 -19.12 -10.93 -25.71
C SER A 130 -18.82 -10.72 -27.20
N ALA A 131 -17.59 -10.33 -27.56
CA ALA A 131 -17.12 -10.17 -28.93
C ALA A 131 -16.36 -11.40 -29.46
N VAL A 132 -15.67 -12.13 -28.58
CA VAL A 132 -14.80 -13.27 -28.90
C VAL A 132 -15.00 -14.39 -27.87
N SER A 133 -15.83 -15.38 -28.21
CA SER A 133 -16.22 -16.47 -27.29
C SER A 133 -15.10 -17.45 -26.93
N SER A 134 -13.98 -17.49 -27.67
CA SER A 134 -12.85 -18.38 -27.36
C SER A 134 -12.14 -18.05 -26.03
N ILE A 135 -12.48 -16.92 -25.40
CA ILE A 135 -11.91 -16.47 -24.12
C ILE A 135 -12.66 -17.07 -22.92
N ASP A 136 -13.87 -17.62 -23.11
CA ASP A 136 -14.75 -18.07 -22.02
C ASP A 136 -14.09 -19.09 -21.09
N ASP A 137 -13.34 -20.06 -21.64
CA ASP A 137 -12.64 -21.10 -20.85
C ASP A 137 -11.44 -20.56 -20.04
N HIS A 138 -10.99 -19.33 -20.33
CA HIS A 138 -9.76 -18.76 -19.77
C HIS A 138 -9.98 -17.43 -19.05
N ARG A 139 -11.24 -17.08 -18.69
CA ARG A 139 -11.61 -15.80 -18.07
C ARG A 139 -10.73 -15.42 -16.88
N VAL A 140 -10.49 -16.36 -15.95
CA VAL A 140 -9.66 -16.12 -14.76
C VAL A 140 -8.22 -15.75 -15.13
N ILE A 141 -7.61 -16.48 -16.08
CA ILE A 141 -6.21 -16.25 -16.49
C ILE A 141 -6.10 -14.90 -17.19
N VAL A 142 -7.04 -14.58 -18.08
CA VAL A 142 -7.08 -13.31 -18.80
C VAL A 142 -7.28 -12.14 -17.84
N ALA A 143 -8.21 -12.27 -16.89
CA ALA A 143 -8.46 -11.25 -15.86
C ALA A 143 -7.23 -11.00 -14.99
N VAL A 144 -6.59 -12.04 -14.45
CA VAL A 144 -5.35 -11.90 -13.67
C VAL A 144 -4.21 -11.33 -14.53
N GLY A 145 -4.13 -11.70 -15.81
CA GLY A 145 -3.21 -11.12 -16.78
C GLY A 145 -3.38 -9.60 -16.92
N PHE A 146 -4.62 -9.11 -17.04
CA PHE A 146 -4.91 -7.68 -17.05
C PHE A 146 -4.59 -6.99 -15.72
N VAL A 147 -4.88 -7.62 -14.57
CA VAL A 147 -4.47 -7.09 -13.25
C VAL A 147 -2.95 -6.89 -13.20
N ILE A 148 -2.17 -7.88 -13.65
CA ILE A 148 -0.70 -7.79 -13.70
C ILE A 148 -0.26 -6.68 -14.65
N LEU A 149 -0.88 -6.56 -15.83
CA LEU A 149 -0.55 -5.52 -16.82
C LEU A 149 -0.77 -4.12 -16.23
N VAL A 150 -1.95 -3.87 -15.63
CA VAL A 150 -2.27 -2.58 -15.01
C VAL A 150 -1.37 -2.31 -13.80
N THR A 151 -1.03 -3.34 -13.02
CA THR A 151 -0.07 -3.24 -11.91
C THR A 151 1.31 -2.82 -12.41
N LEU A 152 1.80 -3.43 -13.50
CA LEU A 152 3.09 -3.09 -14.09
C LEU A 152 3.10 -1.67 -14.65
N ALA A 153 2.01 -1.21 -15.27
CA ALA A 153 1.87 0.17 -15.73
C ALA A 153 1.97 1.16 -14.55
N ASN A 154 1.25 0.88 -13.45
CA ASN A 154 1.27 1.71 -12.24
C ASN A 154 2.63 1.69 -11.51
N LEU A 155 3.27 0.53 -11.36
CA LEU A 155 4.60 0.40 -10.73
C LEU A 155 5.71 1.01 -11.57
N ARG A 156 5.63 0.89 -12.89
CA ARG A 156 6.55 1.60 -13.78
C ARG A 156 6.37 3.10 -13.63
N GLY A 157 5.32 3.61 -13.00
CA GLY A 157 5.07 5.05 -12.94
C GLY A 157 5.16 5.62 -14.34
N VAL A 158 4.50 4.95 -15.29
CA VAL A 158 4.30 5.52 -16.62
C VAL A 158 3.61 6.84 -16.31
N LYS A 159 4.37 7.95 -16.40
CA LYS A 159 3.85 9.31 -16.34
C LYS A 159 2.96 9.40 -17.57
N GLU A 160 1.76 8.83 -17.48
CA GLU A 160 0.79 8.87 -18.54
C GLU A 160 0.22 10.28 -18.51
N SER A 161 0.67 11.06 -19.49
CA SER A 161 -0.10 12.16 -20.02
C SER A 161 -1.56 11.73 -19.98
N GLY A 162 -2.42 12.39 -19.17
CA GLY A 162 -3.81 11.95 -19.00
C GLY A 162 -4.63 11.90 -20.31
N THR A 163 -4.00 12.27 -21.43
CA THR A 163 -4.39 11.93 -22.80
C THR A 163 -4.54 10.42 -23.05
N LEU A 164 -3.71 9.54 -22.47
CA LEU A 164 -3.87 8.09 -22.67
C LEU A 164 -5.17 7.58 -22.00
N PHE A 165 -5.51 8.15 -20.84
CA PHE A 165 -6.79 7.90 -20.16
C PHE A 165 -7.99 8.53 -20.90
N ALA A 166 -7.77 9.62 -21.64
CA ALA A 166 -8.84 10.34 -22.34
C ALA A 166 -9.46 9.54 -23.48
N ILE A 167 -8.65 8.75 -24.20
CA ILE A 167 -9.12 8.05 -25.41
C ILE A 167 -10.20 7.01 -25.07
N PRO A 168 -9.99 6.04 -24.14
CA PRO A 168 -11.03 5.06 -23.83
C PRO A 168 -12.27 5.69 -23.21
N THR A 169 -12.10 6.65 -22.30
CA THR A 169 -13.24 7.25 -21.58
C THR A 169 -14.14 8.06 -22.51
N TYR A 170 -13.57 8.95 -23.33
CA TYR A 170 -14.37 9.71 -24.29
C TYR A 170 -14.86 8.84 -25.45
N GLY A 171 -14.07 7.85 -25.87
CA GLY A 171 -14.47 6.87 -26.87
C GLY A 171 -15.71 6.08 -26.43
N PHE A 172 -15.73 5.59 -25.18
CA PHE A 172 -16.89 4.90 -24.60
C PHE A 172 -18.12 5.79 -24.50
N VAL A 173 -17.97 7.01 -23.98
CA VAL A 173 -19.09 7.97 -23.89
C VAL A 173 -19.67 8.24 -25.28
N ALA A 174 -18.80 8.49 -26.27
CA ALA A 174 -19.22 8.71 -27.65
C ALA A 174 -19.89 7.47 -28.27
N SER A 175 -19.36 6.26 -28.05
CA SER A 175 -19.94 5.03 -28.58
C SER A 175 -21.31 4.72 -27.97
N ILE A 176 -21.49 4.97 -26.67
CA ILE A 176 -22.81 4.79 -26.03
C ILE A 176 -23.80 5.85 -26.52
N TYR A 177 -23.45 7.13 -26.59
CA TYR A 177 -24.39 8.11 -27.14
C TYR A 177 -24.73 7.86 -28.60
N LEU A 178 -23.77 7.37 -29.40
CA LEU A 178 -24.05 6.94 -30.77
C LEU A 178 -25.04 5.76 -30.77
N LEU A 179 -24.89 4.79 -29.86
CA LEU A 179 -25.81 3.67 -29.69
C LEU A 179 -27.21 4.16 -29.32
N LEU A 180 -27.31 5.10 -28.36
CA LEU A 180 -28.57 5.69 -27.94
C LEU A 180 -29.26 6.42 -29.11
N VAL A 181 -28.55 7.30 -29.81
CA VAL A 181 -29.12 8.06 -30.93
C VAL A 181 -29.59 7.15 -32.05
N VAL A 182 -28.75 6.21 -32.50
CA VAL A 182 -29.13 5.28 -33.58
C VAL A 182 -30.25 4.35 -33.14
N GLY A 183 -30.21 3.89 -31.88
CA GLY A 183 -31.26 3.07 -31.28
C GLY A 183 -32.61 3.77 -31.25
N PHE A 184 -32.68 4.99 -30.74
CA PHE A 184 -33.91 5.79 -30.71
C PHE A 184 -34.47 6.03 -32.12
N VAL A 185 -33.60 6.34 -33.10
CA VAL A 185 -34.01 6.53 -34.50
C VAL A 185 -34.57 5.24 -35.10
N LYS A 186 -33.93 4.09 -34.89
CA LYS A 186 -34.46 2.79 -35.37
C LYS A 186 -35.77 2.42 -34.69
N CYS A 187 -35.87 2.64 -33.39
CA CYS A 187 -37.09 2.40 -32.61
C CYS A 187 -38.29 3.25 -33.05
N ALA A 188 -38.08 4.42 -33.65
CA ALA A 188 -39.17 5.24 -34.19
C ALA A 188 -39.95 4.54 -35.32
N GLY A 189 -39.31 3.61 -36.05
CA GLY A 189 -39.95 2.81 -37.11
C GLY A 189 -40.31 1.38 -36.69
N GLY A 190 -40.18 1.04 -35.40
CA GLY A 190 -40.27 -0.31 -34.86
C GLY A 190 -38.93 -0.79 -34.32
N CYS A 191 -38.86 -1.09 -33.01
CA CYS A 191 -37.60 -1.45 -32.35
C CYS A 191 -37.07 -2.81 -32.83
N PRO A 192 -35.79 -2.88 -33.27
CA PRO A 192 -35.10 -4.14 -33.46
C PRO A 192 -35.15 -4.99 -32.20
N GLN A 193 -35.30 -6.30 -32.36
CA GLN A 193 -35.33 -7.23 -31.25
C GLN A 193 -33.93 -7.78 -30.97
N ALA A 194 -33.57 -7.90 -29.70
CA ALA A 194 -32.36 -8.61 -29.29
C ALA A 194 -32.46 -10.10 -29.60
N GLU A 195 -31.31 -10.76 -29.73
CA GLU A 195 -31.24 -12.21 -29.97
C GLU A 195 -31.95 -13.03 -28.87
N SER A 196 -31.96 -12.49 -27.64
CA SER A 196 -32.59 -13.09 -26.46
C SER A 196 -34.08 -12.79 -26.31
N ALA A 197 -34.69 -11.99 -27.20
CA ALA A 197 -36.09 -11.55 -27.04
C ALA A 197 -37.11 -12.70 -27.03
N GLY A 198 -36.75 -13.87 -27.55
CA GLY A 198 -37.56 -15.08 -27.53
C GLY A 198 -37.37 -15.99 -26.31
N ASP A 199 -36.39 -15.70 -25.44
CA ASP A 199 -36.03 -16.57 -24.33
C ASP A 199 -37.17 -16.67 -23.30
N GLN A 200 -37.36 -17.87 -22.74
CA GLN A 200 -38.36 -18.09 -21.69
C GLN A 200 -37.68 -18.43 -20.37
N LEU A 201 -37.71 -17.47 -19.44
CA LEU A 201 -37.26 -17.71 -18.07
C LEU A 201 -38.41 -18.26 -17.24
N LYS A 202 -38.15 -19.38 -16.58
CA LYS A 202 -39.05 -19.94 -15.56
C LYS A 202 -38.99 -19.07 -14.30
N ALA A 203 -40.15 -18.84 -13.68
CA ALA A 203 -40.20 -18.14 -12.41
C ALA A 203 -39.52 -18.96 -11.30
N LEU A 204 -38.47 -18.39 -10.70
CA LEU A 204 -37.76 -18.92 -9.53
C LEU A 204 -38.25 -18.27 -8.24
N GLU A 205 -38.65 -16.99 -8.30
CA GLU A 205 -39.18 -16.22 -7.17
C GLU A 205 -40.48 -15.51 -7.61
N PRO A 206 -41.48 -15.34 -6.74
CA PRO A 206 -42.69 -14.59 -7.11
C PRO A 206 -42.40 -13.10 -7.28
N LEU A 207 -43.09 -12.45 -8.23
CA LEU A 207 -43.06 -11.00 -8.36
C LEU A 207 -43.72 -10.36 -7.12
N GLY A 208 -42.92 -9.70 -6.30
CA GLY A 208 -43.37 -9.03 -5.09
C GLY A 208 -42.49 -7.85 -4.73
N PHE A 209 -42.92 -7.07 -3.74
CA PHE A 209 -42.22 -5.87 -3.29
C PHE A 209 -40.74 -6.13 -2.93
N PHE A 210 -40.45 -7.28 -2.32
CA PHE A 210 -39.08 -7.66 -1.98
C PHE A 210 -38.18 -7.87 -3.21
N LEU A 211 -38.70 -8.46 -4.29
CA LEU A 211 -37.95 -8.64 -5.53
C LEU A 211 -37.66 -7.30 -6.20
N ILE A 212 -38.63 -6.38 -6.18
CA ILE A 212 -38.45 -5.01 -6.68
C ILE A 212 -37.34 -4.29 -5.91
N LEU A 213 -37.32 -4.41 -4.58
CA LEU A 213 -36.24 -3.86 -3.75
C LEU A 213 -34.89 -4.51 -4.05
N LYS A 214 -34.84 -5.82 -4.28
CA LYS A 214 -33.63 -6.57 -4.64
C LYS A 214 -33.09 -6.13 -6.01
N ALA A 215 -33.97 -5.88 -6.98
CA ALA A 215 -33.61 -5.37 -8.30
C ALA A 215 -33.16 -3.92 -8.25
N PHE A 216 -33.84 -3.09 -7.47
CA PHE A 216 -33.39 -1.72 -7.17
C PHE A 216 -32.00 -1.71 -6.54
N ALA A 217 -31.76 -2.54 -5.52
CA ALA A 217 -30.46 -2.67 -4.88
C ALA A 217 -29.37 -3.15 -5.86
N ALA A 218 -29.69 -4.01 -6.83
CA ALA A 218 -28.75 -4.42 -7.87
C ALA A 218 -28.46 -3.29 -8.86
N GLY A 219 -29.47 -2.50 -9.24
CA GLY A 219 -29.32 -1.35 -10.13
C GLY A 219 -28.51 -0.20 -9.53
N THR A 220 -28.40 -0.09 -8.19
CA THR A 220 -27.59 0.97 -7.56
C THR A 220 -26.09 0.84 -7.81
N THR A 221 -25.65 -0.22 -8.48
CA THR A 221 -24.31 -0.36 -9.07
C THR A 221 -23.98 0.73 -10.07
N ALA A 222 -24.96 1.48 -10.61
CA ALA A 222 -24.68 2.66 -11.41
C ALA A 222 -24.06 3.83 -10.61
N LEU A 223 -24.08 3.79 -9.27
CA LEU A 223 -23.62 4.88 -8.40
C LEU A 223 -22.16 4.75 -7.97
N THR A 224 -21.50 3.68 -8.37
CA THR A 224 -20.17 3.29 -7.89
C THR A 224 -19.10 4.15 -8.54
N GLY A 225 -18.02 4.48 -7.82
CA GLY A 225 -16.94 5.33 -8.33
C GLY A 225 -17.23 6.84 -8.33
N VAL A 226 -18.41 7.30 -7.88
CA VAL A 226 -18.72 8.73 -7.77
C VAL A 226 -17.78 9.43 -6.76
N GLU A 227 -17.33 8.69 -5.75
CA GLU A 227 -16.38 9.11 -4.73
C GLU A 227 -14.97 9.42 -5.26
N ALA A 228 -14.55 8.78 -6.35
CA ALA A 228 -13.20 8.91 -6.90
C ALA A 228 -12.82 10.36 -7.21
N ILE A 229 -13.74 11.14 -7.78
CA ILE A 229 -13.53 12.57 -8.07
C ILE A 229 -13.33 13.36 -6.76
N ALA A 230 -14.06 13.00 -5.70
CA ALA A 230 -13.96 13.70 -4.43
C ALA A 230 -12.66 13.38 -3.68
N ASP A 231 -12.20 12.13 -3.76
CA ASP A 231 -10.92 11.69 -3.21
C ASP A 231 -9.74 12.29 -3.98
N GLY A 232 -9.91 12.46 -5.30
CA GLY A 232 -9.00 13.07 -6.24
C GLY A 232 -8.92 14.60 -6.24
N THR A 233 -9.71 15.31 -5.41
CA THR A 233 -9.85 16.79 -5.48
C THR A 233 -8.52 17.55 -5.52
N ALA A 234 -7.52 17.11 -4.75
CA ALA A 234 -6.20 17.76 -4.69
C ALA A 234 -5.40 17.69 -6.00
N ALA A 235 -5.75 16.80 -6.94
CA ALA A 235 -5.06 16.66 -8.22
C ALA A 235 -5.54 17.67 -9.29
N PHE A 236 -6.63 18.38 -9.04
CA PHE A 236 -7.18 19.36 -9.98
C PHE A 236 -6.37 20.65 -10.00
N ARG A 237 -6.30 21.33 -11.15
CA ARG A 237 -5.79 22.71 -11.23
C ARG A 237 -6.61 23.66 -10.37
N TYR A 238 -5.94 24.70 -9.85
CA TYR A 238 -6.60 25.74 -9.06
C TYR A 238 -7.63 26.51 -9.92
N PRO A 239 -8.82 26.86 -9.39
CA PRO A 239 -9.36 26.50 -8.07
C PRO A 239 -9.88 25.03 -8.01
N GLN A 240 -9.23 24.20 -7.20
CA GLN A 240 -9.44 22.74 -7.10
C GLN A 240 -10.91 22.37 -6.85
N SER A 241 -11.51 22.92 -5.80
CA SER A 241 -12.88 22.54 -5.39
C SER A 241 -13.94 22.90 -6.42
N LYS A 242 -13.80 24.05 -7.10
CA LYS A 242 -14.72 24.44 -8.18
C LYS A 242 -14.61 23.51 -9.37
N ASN A 243 -13.38 23.21 -9.80
CA ASN A 243 -13.13 22.35 -10.94
C ASN A 243 -13.62 20.91 -10.67
N ALA A 244 -13.29 20.34 -9.51
CA ALA A 244 -13.75 19.01 -9.11
C ALA A 244 -15.29 18.94 -8.99
N ALA A 245 -15.94 19.96 -8.39
CA ALA A 245 -17.40 19.97 -8.28
C ALA A 245 -18.12 20.10 -9.64
N THR A 246 -17.56 20.88 -10.58
CA THR A 246 -18.06 20.93 -11.97
C THR A 246 -17.90 19.58 -12.67
N THR A 247 -16.72 18.97 -12.58
CA THR A 247 -16.45 17.65 -13.18
C THR A 247 -17.39 16.58 -12.63
N LEU A 248 -17.64 16.57 -11.32
CA LEU A 248 -18.61 15.66 -10.68
C LEU A 248 -20.04 15.87 -11.23
N SER A 249 -20.40 17.10 -11.56
CA SER A 249 -21.74 17.42 -12.10
C SER A 249 -21.89 16.95 -13.54
N VAL A 250 -20.83 17.13 -14.35
CA VAL A 250 -20.78 16.64 -15.73
C VAL A 250 -20.81 15.12 -15.75
N MET A 251 -19.97 14.47 -14.94
CA MET A 251 -19.98 13.01 -14.80
C MET A 251 -21.37 12.50 -14.41
N GLY A 252 -21.99 13.08 -13.37
CA GLY A 252 -23.33 12.67 -12.95
C GLY A 252 -24.39 12.82 -14.06
N ALA A 253 -24.34 13.90 -14.84
CA ALA A 253 -25.26 14.09 -15.96
C ALA A 253 -25.05 13.06 -17.10
N LEU A 254 -23.78 12.77 -17.43
CA LEU A 254 -23.42 11.75 -18.41
C LEU A 254 -23.90 10.36 -17.93
N THR A 255 -23.54 9.96 -16.71
CA THR A 255 -23.93 8.66 -16.14
C THR A 255 -25.44 8.49 -16.08
N ILE A 256 -26.18 9.48 -15.54
CA ILE A 256 -27.65 9.39 -15.45
C ILE A 256 -28.29 9.23 -16.84
N SER A 257 -27.87 10.04 -17.81
CA SER A 257 -28.48 9.99 -19.16
C SER A 257 -28.12 8.73 -19.92
N MET A 258 -26.88 8.24 -19.80
CA MET A 258 -26.46 6.97 -20.37
C MET A 258 -27.20 5.80 -19.75
N PHE A 259 -27.28 5.73 -18.41
CA PHE A 259 -27.97 4.68 -17.68
C PHE A 259 -29.46 4.59 -18.06
N LEU A 260 -30.18 5.71 -18.04
CA LEU A 260 -31.58 5.75 -18.44
C LEU A 260 -31.78 5.37 -19.91
N GLY A 261 -30.88 5.82 -20.80
CA GLY A 261 -30.94 5.49 -22.22
C GLY A 261 -30.70 4.01 -22.49
N ILE A 262 -29.71 3.40 -21.84
CA ILE A 262 -29.41 1.96 -21.96
C ILE A 262 -30.58 1.14 -21.40
N SER A 263 -31.11 1.49 -20.23
CA SER A 263 -32.27 0.82 -19.65
C SER A 263 -33.52 0.94 -20.52
N TRP A 264 -33.74 2.09 -21.16
CA TRP A 264 -34.84 2.26 -22.11
C TRP A 264 -34.67 1.36 -23.34
N LEU A 265 -33.48 1.33 -23.93
CA LEU A 265 -33.21 0.46 -25.08
C LEU A 265 -33.29 -1.02 -24.72
N ALA A 266 -32.80 -1.43 -23.55
CA ALA A 266 -32.88 -2.81 -23.08
C ALA A 266 -34.33 -3.30 -23.01
N ASP A 267 -35.22 -2.48 -22.45
CA ASP A 267 -36.65 -2.75 -22.37
C ASP A 267 -37.31 -2.80 -23.75
N HIS A 268 -37.03 -1.84 -24.63
CA HIS A 268 -37.69 -1.73 -25.94
C HIS A 268 -37.15 -2.71 -27.00
N THR A 269 -35.93 -3.21 -26.83
CA THR A 269 -35.36 -4.29 -27.65
C THR A 269 -35.69 -5.68 -27.09
N ASN A 270 -36.46 -5.76 -25.99
CA ASN A 270 -36.83 -6.98 -25.27
C ASN A 270 -35.62 -7.85 -24.89
N VAL A 271 -34.54 -7.24 -24.40
CA VAL A 271 -33.37 -7.99 -23.93
C VAL A 271 -33.77 -8.86 -22.74
N ILE A 272 -33.37 -10.12 -22.77
CA ILE A 272 -33.49 -11.05 -21.65
C ILE A 272 -32.08 -11.43 -21.21
N PHE A 273 -31.76 -11.13 -19.95
CA PHE A 273 -30.45 -11.42 -19.39
C PHE A 273 -30.53 -12.50 -18.30
N HIS A 274 -29.67 -13.50 -18.41
CA HIS A 274 -29.53 -14.62 -17.49
C HIS A 274 -28.04 -15.02 -17.40
N HIS A 275 -27.68 -15.86 -16.42
CA HIS A 275 -26.28 -16.20 -16.14
C HIS A 275 -25.53 -16.81 -17.34
N ASP A 276 -26.24 -17.53 -18.22
CA ASP A 276 -25.68 -18.22 -19.38
C ASP A 276 -25.86 -17.45 -20.70
N ALA A 277 -26.29 -16.18 -20.65
CA ALA A 277 -26.69 -15.42 -21.84
C ALA A 277 -25.55 -15.14 -22.85
N GLY A 278 -24.29 -15.51 -22.54
CA GLY A 278 -23.11 -15.41 -23.43
C GLY A 278 -22.65 -13.98 -23.77
N ARG A 279 -23.55 -13.00 -23.73
CA ARG A 279 -23.31 -11.59 -24.04
C ARG A 279 -23.91 -10.65 -23.01
N THR A 280 -23.19 -9.57 -22.74
CA THR A 280 -23.67 -8.47 -21.89
C THR A 280 -24.89 -7.77 -22.50
N VAL A 281 -25.71 -7.10 -21.68
CA VAL A 281 -26.88 -6.34 -22.16
C VAL A 281 -26.49 -5.28 -23.19
N VAL A 282 -25.39 -4.55 -22.97
CA VAL A 282 -24.88 -3.56 -23.94
C VAL A 282 -24.47 -4.24 -25.26
N ALA A 283 -23.88 -5.43 -25.20
CA ALA A 283 -23.56 -6.21 -26.40
C ALA A 283 -24.82 -6.66 -27.15
N GLN A 284 -25.84 -7.16 -26.45
CA GLN A 284 -27.10 -7.57 -27.08
C GLN A 284 -27.83 -6.40 -27.75
N ILE A 285 -27.90 -5.25 -27.07
CA ILE A 285 -28.46 -4.00 -27.64
C ILE A 285 -27.63 -3.56 -28.86
N GLY A 286 -26.29 -3.59 -28.74
CA GLY A 286 -25.38 -3.28 -29.84
C GLY A 286 -25.57 -4.18 -31.05
N ALA A 287 -25.72 -5.48 -30.85
CA ALA A 287 -25.97 -6.45 -31.91
C ALA A 287 -27.34 -6.22 -32.57
N ALA A 288 -28.39 -5.95 -31.79
CA ALA A 288 -29.71 -5.65 -32.32
C ALA A 288 -29.74 -4.36 -33.17
N ILE A 289 -29.02 -3.32 -32.72
CA ILE A 289 -29.04 -2.00 -33.36
C ILE A 289 -28.06 -1.92 -34.53
N TYR A 290 -26.84 -2.43 -34.41
CA TYR A 290 -25.80 -2.30 -35.44
C TYR A 290 -25.60 -3.56 -36.29
N GLY A 291 -26.02 -4.72 -35.82
CA GLY A 291 -25.50 -6.01 -36.30
C GLY A 291 -24.04 -6.22 -35.90
N GLU A 292 -23.47 -7.36 -36.28
CA GLU A 292 -22.06 -7.72 -36.00
C GLU A 292 -21.10 -7.03 -36.99
N GLY A 293 -21.06 -5.71 -36.96
CA GLY A 293 -20.22 -4.88 -37.82
C GLY A 293 -19.17 -4.07 -37.07
N PHE A 294 -18.49 -3.17 -37.78
CA PHE A 294 -17.46 -2.29 -37.21
C PHE A 294 -17.94 -1.53 -35.96
N LEU A 295 -19.17 -0.98 -35.99
CA LEU A 295 -19.72 -0.21 -34.86
C LEU A 295 -19.95 -1.08 -33.61
N PHE A 296 -20.31 -2.36 -33.78
CA PHE A 296 -20.45 -3.30 -32.68
C PHE A 296 -19.09 -3.60 -32.03
N TYR A 297 -18.07 -3.93 -32.83
CA TYR A 297 -16.73 -4.17 -32.29
C TYR A 297 -16.12 -2.91 -31.66
N LEU A 298 -16.36 -1.73 -32.24
CA LEU A 298 -15.95 -0.46 -31.65
C LEU A 298 -16.59 -0.26 -30.27
N LEU A 299 -17.89 -0.53 -30.14
CA LEU A 299 -18.61 -0.47 -28.86
C LEU A 299 -17.99 -1.43 -27.83
N GLN A 300 -17.73 -2.68 -28.21
CA GLN A 300 -17.14 -3.68 -27.30
C GLN A 300 -15.72 -3.31 -26.87
N VAL A 301 -14.86 -2.89 -27.81
CA VAL A 301 -13.48 -2.48 -27.51
C VAL A 301 -13.45 -1.26 -26.59
N MET A 302 -14.28 -0.25 -26.84
CA MET A 302 -14.34 0.93 -25.97
C MET A 302 -14.90 0.59 -24.57
N THR A 303 -15.88 -0.30 -24.50
CA THR A 303 -16.45 -0.80 -23.22
C THR A 303 -15.41 -1.58 -22.42
N ALA A 304 -14.71 -2.53 -23.04
CA ALA A 304 -13.63 -3.27 -22.40
C ALA A 304 -12.49 -2.35 -21.94
N ALA A 305 -12.08 -1.40 -22.80
CA ALA A 305 -11.00 -0.48 -22.50
C ALA A 305 -11.33 0.44 -21.31
N ILE A 306 -12.54 1.02 -21.24
CA ILE A 306 -12.90 1.87 -20.09
C ILE A 306 -13.02 1.05 -18.79
N LEU A 307 -13.51 -0.19 -18.85
CA LEU A 307 -13.63 -1.07 -17.68
C LEU A 307 -12.27 -1.49 -17.14
N ILE A 308 -11.33 -1.90 -18.01
CA ILE A 308 -9.96 -2.21 -17.58
C ILE A 308 -9.27 -0.95 -17.01
N LEU A 309 -9.53 0.21 -17.61
CA LEU A 309 -8.98 1.49 -17.15
C LEU A 309 -9.61 1.97 -15.84
N ALA A 310 -10.86 1.62 -15.54
CA ALA A 310 -11.53 1.97 -14.28
C ALA A 310 -10.80 1.38 -13.06
N ALA A 311 -10.17 0.21 -13.20
CA ALA A 311 -9.33 -0.36 -12.16
C ALA A 311 -8.17 0.57 -11.74
N ASN A 312 -7.70 1.43 -12.65
CA ASN A 312 -6.63 2.38 -12.36
C ASN A 312 -7.02 3.40 -11.28
N THR A 313 -8.30 3.74 -11.15
CA THR A 313 -8.81 4.62 -10.09
C THR A 313 -8.45 4.06 -8.70
N ALA A 314 -8.71 2.77 -8.48
CA ALA A 314 -8.34 2.08 -7.24
C ALA A 314 -6.82 2.01 -7.03
N TYR A 315 -6.03 1.83 -8.10
CA TYR A 315 -4.55 1.87 -8.01
C TYR A 315 -4.00 3.23 -7.60
N GLN A 316 -4.75 4.32 -7.78
CA GLN A 316 -4.39 5.66 -7.31
C GLN A 316 -4.89 5.93 -5.88
N ASP A 317 -6.14 5.54 -5.58
CA ASP A 317 -6.80 5.91 -4.34
C ASP A 317 -6.49 4.99 -3.16
N PHE A 318 -6.37 3.66 -3.37
CA PHE A 318 -6.01 2.72 -2.30
C PHE A 318 -4.66 3.06 -1.64
N PRO A 319 -3.58 3.31 -2.40
CA PRO A 319 -2.29 3.62 -1.78
C PRO A 319 -2.28 5.01 -1.15
N ARG A 320 -3.04 5.97 -1.70
CA ARG A 320 -3.23 7.31 -1.12
C ARG A 320 -3.95 7.21 0.25
N LEU A 321 -5.06 6.50 0.32
CA LEU A 321 -5.79 6.29 1.58
C LEU A 321 -4.93 5.54 2.61
N SER A 322 -4.23 4.50 2.17
CA SER A 322 -3.30 3.74 3.02
C SER A 322 -2.19 4.63 3.60
N SER A 323 -1.67 5.59 2.80
CA SER A 323 -0.69 6.57 3.28
C SER A 323 -1.28 7.55 4.30
N ILE A 324 -2.53 8.00 4.11
CA ILE A 324 -3.21 8.87 5.09
C ILE A 324 -3.37 8.12 6.42
N LEU A 325 -3.86 6.88 6.38
CA LEU A 325 -4.02 6.03 7.56
C LEU A 325 -2.69 5.71 8.24
N ALA A 326 -1.61 5.55 7.47
CA ALA A 326 -0.28 5.29 8.02
C ALA A 326 0.32 6.54 8.71
N ASN A 327 0.01 7.74 8.22
CA ASN A 327 0.35 8.98 8.93
C ASN A 327 -0.43 9.10 10.26
N ASP A 328 -1.69 8.67 10.27
CA ASP A 328 -2.52 8.61 11.49
C ASP A 328 -2.17 7.41 12.40
N ASN A 329 -1.12 6.64 12.10
CA ASN A 329 -0.67 5.46 12.83
C ASN A 329 -1.65 4.27 12.84
N PHE A 330 -2.61 4.21 11.91
CA PHE A 330 -3.54 3.08 11.74
C PHE A 330 -3.11 2.07 10.67
N MET A 331 -2.02 2.35 9.96
CA MET A 331 -1.40 1.42 9.02
C MET A 331 0.12 1.34 9.22
N PRO A 332 0.76 0.26 8.74
CA PRO A 332 2.21 0.11 8.83
C PRO A 332 2.94 1.33 8.20
N ARG A 333 4.02 1.81 8.84
CA ARG A 333 4.71 3.04 8.41
C ARG A 333 5.28 2.93 6.98
N GLN A 334 5.45 1.72 6.46
CA GLN A 334 5.89 1.48 5.08
C GLN A 334 4.92 2.03 4.03
N PHE A 335 3.65 2.26 4.38
CA PHE A 335 2.68 2.90 3.49
C PHE A 335 2.82 4.43 3.43
N ARG A 336 3.58 5.06 4.35
CA ARG A 336 3.89 6.51 4.30
C ARG A 336 4.89 6.85 3.20
N ASN A 337 5.76 5.91 2.87
CA ASN A 337 6.87 6.14 1.94
C ASN A 337 6.41 5.98 0.50
N ARG A 338 6.69 6.99 -0.32
CA ARG A 338 6.58 6.91 -1.78
C ARG A 338 7.91 6.36 -2.31
N GLY A 339 7.87 5.39 -3.22
CA GLY A 339 9.08 4.85 -3.85
C GLY A 339 9.73 5.85 -4.83
N ASP A 340 10.82 5.44 -5.48
CA ASP A 340 11.70 6.25 -6.34
C ASP A 340 11.00 7.01 -7.49
N ARG A 341 9.76 6.63 -7.84
CA ARG A 341 8.91 7.29 -8.85
C ARG A 341 7.69 8.02 -8.26
N LEU A 342 7.72 8.31 -6.97
CA LEU A 342 6.60 8.89 -6.21
C LEU A 342 5.35 7.98 -6.12
N VAL A 343 5.48 6.68 -6.43
CA VAL A 343 4.41 5.68 -6.36
C VAL A 343 4.48 4.90 -5.04
N PHE A 344 3.35 4.74 -4.37
CA PHE A 344 3.20 3.91 -3.17
C PHE A 344 3.19 2.41 -3.55
N SER A 345 4.37 1.88 -3.87
CA SER A 345 4.54 0.54 -4.44
C SER A 345 3.94 -0.58 -3.58
N ASN A 346 4.04 -0.48 -2.24
CA ASN A 346 3.45 -1.45 -1.32
C ASN A 346 1.92 -1.53 -1.43
N GLY A 347 1.26 -0.36 -1.54
CA GLY A 347 -0.19 -0.30 -1.70
C GLY A 347 -0.66 -0.92 -3.01
N VAL A 348 0.06 -0.62 -4.11
CA VAL A 348 -0.24 -1.18 -5.45
C VAL A 348 -0.11 -2.70 -5.47
N ILE A 349 0.96 -3.26 -4.89
CA ILE A 349 1.19 -4.71 -4.87
C ILE A 349 0.14 -5.43 -4.02
N ILE A 350 -0.21 -4.89 -2.85
CA ILE A 350 -1.22 -5.48 -1.96
C ILE A 350 -2.60 -5.46 -2.62
N LEU A 351 -2.97 -4.34 -3.24
CA LEU A 351 -4.22 -4.21 -3.99
C LEU A 351 -4.30 -5.27 -5.10
N ALA A 352 -3.26 -5.37 -5.94
CA ALA A 352 -3.20 -6.35 -7.03
C ALA A 352 -3.31 -7.80 -6.53
N THR A 353 -2.65 -8.11 -5.41
CA THR A 353 -2.68 -9.44 -4.81
C THR A 353 -4.08 -9.78 -4.29
N LEU A 354 -4.70 -8.89 -3.52
CA LEU A 354 -6.04 -9.09 -2.97
C LEU A 354 -7.09 -9.19 -4.08
N ALA A 355 -7.01 -8.33 -5.10
CA ALA A 355 -7.91 -8.37 -6.24
C ALA A 355 -7.77 -9.67 -7.04
N SER A 356 -6.53 -10.14 -7.27
CA SER A 356 -6.27 -11.41 -7.96
C SER A 356 -6.82 -12.61 -7.18
N ILE A 357 -6.69 -12.60 -5.85
CA ILE A 357 -7.27 -13.64 -4.98
C ILE A 357 -8.79 -13.63 -5.09
N LEU A 358 -9.44 -12.46 -5.08
CA LEU A 358 -10.90 -12.38 -5.25
C LEU A 358 -11.35 -12.87 -6.63
N ILE A 359 -10.70 -12.42 -7.72
CA ILE A 359 -11.02 -12.89 -9.08
C ILE A 359 -10.91 -14.41 -9.16
N TRP A 360 -9.84 -15.00 -8.61
CA TRP A 360 -9.66 -16.45 -8.59
C TRP A 360 -10.71 -17.16 -7.72
N ALA A 361 -11.02 -16.63 -6.53
CA ALA A 361 -11.96 -17.24 -5.59
C ALA A 361 -13.41 -17.24 -6.09
N PHE A 362 -13.77 -16.27 -6.94
CA PHE A 362 -15.10 -16.14 -7.55
C PHE A 362 -15.13 -16.56 -9.02
N ASP A 363 -14.09 -17.25 -9.50
CA ASP A 363 -14.00 -17.78 -10.87
C ASP A 363 -14.27 -16.72 -11.96
N ALA A 364 -13.81 -15.48 -11.72
CA ALA A 364 -14.08 -14.32 -12.57
C ALA A 364 -15.58 -14.13 -12.91
N GLN A 365 -16.48 -14.41 -11.96
CA GLN A 365 -17.92 -14.18 -12.12
C GLN A 365 -18.32 -12.78 -11.67
N LEU A 366 -18.69 -11.93 -12.64
CA LEU A 366 -19.05 -10.53 -12.38
C LEU A 366 -20.21 -10.39 -11.38
N ASN A 367 -21.30 -11.12 -11.60
CA ASN A 367 -22.52 -11.04 -10.77
C ASN A 367 -22.28 -11.38 -9.30
N ALA A 368 -21.29 -12.25 -9.01
CA ALA A 368 -20.93 -12.61 -7.65
C ALA A 368 -20.07 -11.53 -6.97
N LEU A 369 -19.12 -10.95 -7.72
CA LEU A 369 -18.25 -9.88 -7.23
C LEU A 369 -19.01 -8.57 -6.97
N ILE A 370 -19.93 -8.19 -7.86
CA ILE A 370 -20.75 -6.97 -7.74
C ILE A 370 -21.55 -6.95 -6.44
N GLN A 371 -22.05 -8.10 -5.98
CA GLN A 371 -22.85 -8.18 -4.76
C GLN A 371 -22.08 -7.80 -3.50
N LEU A 372 -20.76 -7.93 -3.52
CA LEU A 372 -19.88 -7.55 -2.41
C LEU A 372 -19.64 -6.03 -2.40
N TYR A 373 -19.58 -5.42 -3.57
CA TYR A 373 -19.11 -4.04 -3.78
C TYR A 373 -20.01 -2.98 -3.13
N LEU A 374 -21.33 -3.11 -3.25
CA LEU A 374 -22.28 -2.04 -2.90
C LEU A 374 -22.29 -1.62 -1.42
N ILE A 375 -21.96 -2.51 -0.49
CA ILE A 375 -22.06 -2.22 0.95
C ILE A 375 -21.03 -1.18 1.37
N GLY A 376 -19.79 -1.31 0.87
CA GLY A 376 -18.69 -0.42 1.24
C GLY A 376 -18.98 1.03 0.83
N VAL A 377 -19.38 1.22 -0.43
CA VAL A 377 -19.76 2.53 -0.97
C VAL A 377 -20.88 3.19 -0.16
N PHE A 378 -21.97 2.47 0.12
CA PHE A 378 -23.11 3.07 0.84
C PHE A 378 -22.83 3.34 2.33
N ILE A 379 -21.95 2.56 2.98
CA ILE A 379 -21.41 2.90 4.32
C ILE A 379 -20.64 4.22 4.25
N SER A 380 -19.71 4.33 3.29
CA SER A 380 -18.90 5.53 3.07
C SER A 380 -19.77 6.77 2.79
N PHE A 381 -20.78 6.63 1.93
CA PHE A 381 -21.73 7.70 1.61
C PHE A 381 -22.49 8.16 2.85
N THR A 382 -23.08 7.21 3.58
CA THR A 382 -23.91 7.51 4.76
C THR A 382 -23.10 8.19 5.85
N LEU A 383 -21.88 7.72 6.13
CA LEU A 383 -21.00 8.31 7.12
C LEU A 383 -20.49 9.70 6.71
N SER A 384 -20.06 9.85 5.45
CA SER A 384 -19.64 11.15 4.92
C SER A 384 -20.76 12.19 5.01
N GLN A 385 -21.99 11.82 4.66
CA GLN A 385 -23.13 12.74 4.71
C GLN A 385 -23.56 13.10 6.13
N THR A 386 -23.50 12.13 7.04
CA THR A 386 -23.75 12.36 8.46
C THR A 386 -22.69 13.30 9.05
N GLY A 387 -21.41 13.08 8.72
CA GLY A 387 -20.29 13.93 9.10
C GLY A 387 -20.43 15.36 8.58
N LEU A 388 -20.77 15.52 7.30
CA LEU A 388 -20.95 16.82 6.68
C LEU A 388 -22.14 17.60 7.27
N THR A 389 -23.23 16.91 7.59
CA THR A 389 -24.39 17.48 8.29
C THR A 389 -23.98 18.04 9.66
N ARG A 390 -23.20 17.27 10.43
CA ARG A 390 -22.66 17.73 11.72
C ARG A 390 -21.68 18.90 11.55
N ARG A 391 -20.83 18.86 10.53
CA ARG A 391 -19.91 19.96 10.21
C ARG A 391 -20.64 21.27 9.95
N PHE A 392 -21.67 21.27 9.10
CA PHE A 392 -22.42 22.49 8.78
C PHE A 392 -23.18 23.05 9.98
N ARG A 393 -23.64 22.20 10.90
CA ARG A 393 -24.22 22.63 12.18
C ARG A 393 -23.17 23.23 13.14
N LYS A 394 -21.93 22.76 13.08
CA LYS A 394 -20.80 23.24 13.91
C LYS A 394 -20.21 24.56 13.38
N VAL A 395 -19.84 24.61 12.10
CA VAL A 395 -19.13 25.75 11.48
C VAL A 395 -20.10 26.89 11.09
N LYS A 396 -21.36 26.56 10.79
CA LYS A 396 -22.42 27.53 10.41
C LYS A 396 -22.05 28.53 9.29
N PRO A 397 -21.49 28.09 8.14
CA PRO A 397 -21.21 28.99 7.01
C PRO A 397 -22.49 29.59 6.40
N GLN A 398 -22.36 30.57 5.49
CA GLN A 398 -23.53 31.13 4.79
C GLN A 398 -24.38 30.01 4.14
N GLY A 399 -25.70 30.04 4.39
CA GLY A 399 -26.64 29.02 3.94
C GLY A 399 -26.53 27.67 4.65
N TRP A 400 -25.91 27.59 5.83
CA TRP A 400 -25.66 26.31 6.52
C TRP A 400 -26.90 25.46 6.75
N LYS A 401 -28.08 26.07 7.01
CA LYS A 401 -29.33 25.33 7.21
C LYS A 401 -29.70 24.49 5.99
N VAL A 402 -29.63 25.09 4.80
CA VAL A 402 -29.92 24.42 3.52
C VAL A 402 -28.87 23.36 3.21
N LYS A 403 -27.58 23.65 3.46
CA LYS A 403 -26.48 22.70 3.27
C LYS A 403 -26.59 21.49 4.19
N ALA A 404 -26.90 21.72 5.47
CA ALA A 404 -27.14 20.67 6.46
C ALA A 404 -28.40 19.87 6.14
N LEU A 405 -29.48 20.50 5.68
CA LEU A 405 -30.71 19.80 5.30
C LEU A 405 -30.48 18.87 4.11
N ARG A 406 -29.82 19.34 3.04
CA ARG A 406 -29.51 18.53 1.87
C ARG A 406 -28.58 17.36 2.20
N SER A 407 -27.54 17.60 3.01
CA SER A 407 -26.61 16.55 3.44
C SER A 407 -27.31 15.53 4.35
N GLY A 408 -28.19 15.99 5.25
CA GLY A 408 -28.97 15.13 6.11
C GLY A 408 -29.98 14.28 5.34
N PHE A 409 -30.64 14.86 4.34
CA PHE A 409 -31.50 14.11 3.43
C PHE A 409 -30.72 13.04 2.66
N GLY A 410 -29.53 13.40 2.14
CA GLY A 410 -28.62 12.45 1.52
C GLY A 410 -28.26 11.29 2.45
N ALA A 411 -27.90 11.57 3.71
CA ALA A 411 -27.59 10.55 4.71
C ALA A 411 -28.75 9.58 4.99
N ILE A 412 -29.99 10.10 5.03
CA ILE A 412 -31.19 9.27 5.22
C ILE A 412 -31.41 8.37 4.01
N VAL A 413 -31.36 8.94 2.80
CA VAL A 413 -31.56 8.17 1.55
C VAL A 413 -30.50 7.09 1.41
N THR A 414 -29.21 7.42 1.56
CA THR A 414 -28.14 6.42 1.44
C THR A 414 -28.17 5.39 2.57
N GLY A 415 -28.58 5.79 3.77
CA GLY A 415 -28.79 4.87 4.89
C GLY A 415 -29.94 3.89 4.67
N ILE A 416 -31.07 4.35 4.10
CA ILE A 416 -32.18 3.46 3.73
C ILE A 416 -31.74 2.48 2.65
N VAL A 417 -31.05 2.96 1.61
CA VAL A 417 -30.54 2.09 0.53
C VAL A 417 -29.55 1.06 1.09
N LEU A 418 -28.66 1.46 2.00
CA LEU A 418 -27.75 0.54 2.69
C LEU A 418 -28.51 -0.57 3.43
N LEU A 419 -29.56 -0.23 4.18
CA LEU A 419 -30.39 -1.21 4.88
C LEU A 419 -31.09 -2.17 3.91
N VAL A 420 -31.60 -1.66 2.79
CA VAL A 420 -32.21 -2.48 1.72
C VAL A 420 -31.18 -3.44 1.14
N ILE A 421 -29.95 -2.99 0.85
CA ILE A 421 -28.87 -3.83 0.33
C ILE A 421 -28.54 -4.94 1.34
N ILE A 422 -28.31 -4.59 2.61
CA ILE A 422 -27.98 -5.56 3.66
C ILE A 422 -29.08 -6.63 3.76
N GLN A 423 -30.36 -6.22 3.77
CA GLN A 423 -31.48 -7.16 3.91
C GLN A 423 -31.65 -8.05 2.68
N THR A 424 -31.55 -7.49 1.47
CA THR A 424 -31.87 -8.22 0.22
C THR A 424 -30.72 -9.09 -0.28
N LYS A 425 -29.48 -8.75 0.05
CA LYS A 425 -28.28 -9.40 -0.50
C LYS A 425 -27.47 -10.18 0.53
N PHE A 426 -27.89 -10.28 1.79
CA PHE A 426 -27.16 -10.99 2.86
C PHE A 426 -26.73 -12.41 2.45
N ILE A 427 -27.67 -13.18 1.91
CA ILE A 427 -27.47 -14.57 1.47
C ILE A 427 -26.61 -14.65 0.21
N GLY A 428 -26.62 -13.62 -0.64
CA GLY A 428 -25.86 -13.54 -1.90
C GLY A 428 -24.36 -13.23 -1.75
N GLY A 429 -23.83 -13.20 -0.52
CA GLY A 429 -22.41 -13.00 -0.26
C GLY A 429 -22.07 -11.67 0.44
N ALA A 430 -23.04 -10.77 0.59
CA ALA A 430 -22.88 -9.49 1.31
C ALA A 430 -22.26 -9.64 2.72
N TRP A 431 -22.48 -10.78 3.37
CA TRP A 431 -21.90 -11.11 4.69
C TRP A 431 -20.36 -11.08 4.69
N ILE A 432 -19.70 -11.37 3.56
CA ILE A 432 -18.24 -11.39 3.44
C ILE A 432 -17.66 -9.99 3.71
N ILE A 433 -18.28 -8.95 3.15
CA ILE A 433 -17.84 -7.56 3.36
C ILE A 433 -18.21 -7.06 4.74
N LEU A 434 -19.40 -7.43 5.23
CA LEU A 434 -19.79 -7.10 6.60
C LEU A 434 -18.85 -7.74 7.64
N ALA A 435 -18.29 -8.92 7.34
CA ALA A 435 -17.29 -9.58 8.16
C ALA A 435 -15.86 -9.04 7.96
N SER A 436 -15.49 -8.63 6.75
CA SER A 436 -14.16 -8.11 6.44
C SER A 436 -13.91 -6.74 7.08
N ILE A 437 -14.92 -5.88 7.16
CA ILE A 437 -14.82 -4.54 7.76
C ILE A 437 -14.30 -4.60 9.22
N PRO A 438 -14.92 -5.35 10.16
CA PRO A 438 -14.39 -5.52 11.50
C PRO A 438 -12.97 -6.08 11.55
N VAL A 439 -12.61 -7.00 10.65
CA VAL A 439 -11.25 -7.58 10.58
C VAL A 439 -10.23 -6.53 10.16
N ILE A 440 -10.54 -5.73 9.14
CA ILE A 440 -9.71 -4.61 8.69
C ILE A 440 -9.57 -3.57 9.81
N MET A 441 -10.68 -3.19 10.45
CA MET A 441 -10.68 -2.26 11.58
C MET A 441 -9.85 -2.78 12.76
N TYR A 442 -9.96 -4.07 13.09
CA TYR A 442 -9.15 -4.70 14.12
C TYR A 442 -7.66 -4.65 13.76
N GLY A 443 -7.31 -4.93 12.50
CA GLY A 443 -5.93 -4.80 12.00
C GLY A 443 -5.40 -3.37 12.18
N MET A 444 -6.18 -2.37 11.80
CA MET A 444 -5.84 -0.95 11.96
C MET A 444 -5.65 -0.56 13.43
N TYR A 445 -6.59 -0.97 14.29
CA TYR A 445 -6.53 -0.68 15.72
C TYR A 445 -5.36 -1.41 16.40
N SER A 446 -5.07 -2.66 16.00
CA SER A 446 -3.92 -3.41 16.51
C SER A 446 -2.60 -2.74 16.16
N VAL A 447 -2.47 -2.17 14.96
CA VAL A 447 -1.27 -1.41 14.57
C VAL A 447 -1.17 -0.12 15.39
N HIS A 448 -2.28 0.59 15.55
CA HIS A 448 -2.34 1.84 16.32
C HIS A 448 -1.97 1.62 17.80
N SER A 449 -2.58 0.63 18.45
CA SER A 449 -2.26 0.25 19.83
C SER A 449 -0.79 -0.11 19.97
N HIS A 450 -0.25 -0.94 19.05
CA HIS A 450 1.17 -1.30 19.08
C HIS A 450 2.07 -0.07 18.99
N TYR A 451 1.78 0.88 18.10
CA TYR A 451 2.57 2.11 18.01
C TYR A 451 2.43 3.02 19.22
N GLN A 452 1.25 3.09 19.86
CA GLN A 452 1.09 3.81 21.11
C GLN A 452 1.89 3.16 22.25
N ASP A 453 1.92 1.83 22.31
CA ASP A 453 2.70 1.07 23.30
C ASP A 453 4.20 1.34 23.12
N VAL A 454 4.69 1.26 21.88
CA VAL A 454 6.08 1.61 21.54
C VAL A 454 6.38 3.06 21.87
N ALA A 455 5.50 4.00 21.52
CA ALA A 455 5.70 5.41 21.83
C ALA A 455 5.78 5.66 23.35
N ARG A 456 4.95 4.98 24.15
CA ARG A 456 4.98 5.07 25.62
C ARG A 456 6.28 4.53 26.21
N GLN A 457 6.78 3.39 25.72
CA GLN A 457 8.06 2.82 26.15
C GLN A 457 9.26 3.71 25.77
N LEU A 458 9.13 4.52 24.71
CA LEU A 458 10.20 5.42 24.23
C LEU A 458 10.10 6.86 24.76
N ALA A 459 8.93 7.32 25.22
CA ALA A 459 8.67 8.71 25.61
C ALA A 459 9.34 9.16 26.92
N HIS A 460 9.80 8.21 27.75
CA HIS A 460 10.54 8.49 28.98
C HIS A 460 11.95 7.90 28.86
N PRO A 461 12.95 8.68 28.43
CA PRO A 461 14.31 8.20 28.48
C PRO A 461 14.75 8.07 29.94
N GLU A 462 14.71 6.84 30.47
CA GLU A 462 15.37 6.51 31.74
C GLU A 462 16.88 6.67 31.61
N ARG A 463 17.42 6.50 30.39
CA ARG A 463 18.83 6.74 30.08
C ARG A 463 19.06 8.23 29.89
N ARG A 464 19.89 8.81 30.75
CA ARG A 464 20.41 10.17 30.60
C ARG A 464 21.90 10.06 30.26
N PRO A 465 22.36 10.60 29.11
CA PRO A 465 23.76 10.48 28.67
C PRO A 465 24.80 10.96 29.69
N HIS A 466 24.42 11.89 30.58
CA HIS A 466 25.33 12.40 31.60
C HIS A 466 25.46 11.50 32.84
N ASP A 467 24.52 10.60 33.09
CA ASP A 467 24.44 9.82 34.33
C ASP A 467 25.15 8.47 34.22
N ARG A 468 25.42 7.98 33.00
CA ARG A 468 26.06 6.69 32.73
C ARG A 468 27.24 6.87 31.77
N ARG A 469 28.44 6.51 32.24
CA ARG A 469 29.61 6.36 31.38
C ARG A 469 29.91 4.87 31.26
N PRO A 470 29.49 4.19 30.19
CA PRO A 470 29.84 2.78 29.99
C PRO A 470 31.37 2.66 29.93
N THR A 471 31.97 1.84 30.78
CA THR A 471 33.44 1.78 30.93
C THR A 471 34.08 0.64 30.16
N HIS A 472 33.35 -0.41 29.80
CA HIS A 472 33.94 -1.62 29.21
C HIS A 472 33.11 -2.22 28.07
N GLN A 473 33.79 -2.50 26.96
CA GLN A 473 33.27 -3.31 25.86
C GLN A 473 33.97 -4.67 25.81
N ARG A 474 33.21 -5.74 25.62
CA ARG A 474 33.74 -7.09 25.40
C ARG A 474 33.33 -7.60 24.03
N PHE A 475 34.29 -8.20 23.32
CA PHE A 475 34.08 -8.71 21.97
C PHE A 475 34.17 -10.23 21.91
N VAL A 476 33.23 -10.83 21.19
CA VAL A 476 33.26 -12.24 20.82
C VAL A 476 33.38 -12.35 19.31
N VAL A 477 34.54 -12.78 18.82
CA VAL A 477 34.79 -12.96 17.38
C VAL A 477 34.29 -14.34 16.97
N TYR A 478 33.27 -14.40 16.10
CA TYR A 478 32.81 -15.65 15.52
C TYR A 478 33.72 -16.07 14.37
N VAL A 479 34.41 -17.20 14.52
CA VAL A 479 35.42 -17.69 13.58
C VAL A 479 34.88 -18.93 12.84
N PRO A 480 34.14 -18.76 11.73
CA PRO A 480 33.71 -19.88 10.90
C PRO A 480 34.89 -20.54 10.18
N LYS A 481 35.85 -19.73 9.72
CA LYS A 481 37.08 -20.12 9.04
C LYS A 481 38.12 -19.02 9.27
N VAL A 482 39.40 -19.36 9.38
CA VAL A 482 40.48 -18.36 9.38
C VAL A 482 40.77 -17.92 7.93
N ASP A 483 40.36 -16.71 7.58
CA ASP A 483 40.46 -16.09 6.25
C ASP A 483 40.62 -14.56 6.35
N ALA A 484 40.74 -13.86 5.21
CA ALA A 484 40.92 -12.41 5.16
C ALA A 484 39.84 -11.61 5.92
N ALA A 485 38.58 -12.07 5.94
CA ALA A 485 37.53 -11.42 6.73
C ALA A 485 37.82 -11.53 8.23
N THR A 486 38.34 -12.68 8.65
CA THR A 486 38.75 -12.94 10.03
C THR A 486 39.99 -12.13 10.42
N CYS A 487 41.00 -12.01 9.53
CA CYS A 487 42.17 -11.15 9.74
C CYS A 487 41.74 -9.69 9.97
N ARG A 488 40.83 -9.19 9.12
CA ARG A 488 40.27 -7.84 9.25
C ARG A 488 39.46 -7.67 10.53
N ALA A 489 38.72 -8.70 10.93
CA ALA A 489 37.96 -8.67 12.17
C ALA A 489 38.85 -8.57 13.42
N VAL A 490 39.94 -9.33 13.47
CA VAL A 490 40.92 -9.23 14.55
C VAL A 490 41.57 -7.85 14.55
N GLY A 491 41.99 -7.34 13.39
CA GLY A 491 42.62 -6.02 13.27
C GLY A 491 41.70 -4.89 13.75
N TYR A 492 40.42 -4.93 13.35
CA TYR A 492 39.42 -3.99 13.82
C TYR A 492 39.23 -4.06 15.35
N VAL A 493 39.09 -5.26 15.92
CA VAL A 493 38.89 -5.39 17.37
C VAL A 493 40.12 -4.95 18.16
N ARG A 494 41.34 -5.21 17.67
CA ARG A 494 42.59 -4.74 18.28
C ARG A 494 42.73 -3.21 18.24
N SER A 495 42.22 -2.55 17.19
CA SER A 495 42.21 -1.08 17.12
C SER A 495 41.28 -0.43 18.14
N ILE A 496 40.38 -1.19 18.75
CA ILE A 496 39.45 -0.71 19.77
C ILE A 496 39.99 -1.07 21.16
N SER A 497 39.83 -0.17 22.13
CA SER A 497 40.17 -0.42 23.53
C SER A 497 39.17 -1.37 24.21
N ALA A 498 39.16 -2.64 23.82
CA ALA A 498 38.32 -3.68 24.43
C ALA A 498 38.83 -4.10 25.82
N ALA A 499 37.90 -4.41 26.73
CA ALA A 499 38.23 -4.96 28.05
C ALA A 499 38.54 -6.46 28.00
N GLU A 500 37.87 -7.20 27.12
CA GLU A 500 38.08 -8.63 26.88
C GLU A 500 37.74 -8.93 25.42
N VAL A 501 38.58 -9.73 24.78
CA VAL A 501 38.33 -10.27 23.44
C VAL A 501 38.43 -11.79 23.52
N THR A 502 37.46 -12.48 22.96
CA THR A 502 37.45 -13.94 22.88
C THR A 502 37.01 -14.38 21.49
N ALA A 503 37.64 -15.40 20.94
CA ALA A 503 37.22 -15.99 19.67
C ALA A 503 36.46 -17.29 19.90
N VAL A 504 35.50 -17.58 19.03
CA VAL A 504 34.66 -18.78 19.12
C VAL A 504 34.61 -19.47 17.77
N THR A 505 34.91 -20.77 17.75
CA THR A 505 34.80 -21.60 16.55
C THR A 505 34.03 -22.89 16.79
N PHE A 506 33.41 -23.42 15.73
CA PHE A 506 32.84 -24.76 15.69
C PHE A 506 33.71 -25.74 14.89
N ASP A 507 34.81 -25.28 14.29
CA ASP A 507 35.68 -26.09 13.45
C ASP A 507 37.07 -26.22 14.07
N PRO A 508 37.45 -27.42 14.58
CA PRO A 508 38.78 -27.61 15.17
C PRO A 508 39.91 -27.32 14.18
N ALA A 509 39.66 -27.41 12.87
CA ALA A 509 40.66 -27.10 11.85
C ALA A 509 41.17 -25.65 11.92
N ASN A 510 40.43 -24.75 12.57
CA ASN A 510 40.83 -23.35 12.72
C ASN A 510 41.90 -23.12 13.80
N GLU A 511 42.14 -24.07 14.71
CA GLU A 511 42.99 -23.85 15.90
C GLU A 511 44.43 -23.48 15.55
N ALA A 512 45.10 -24.30 14.73
CA ALA A 512 46.49 -24.04 14.31
C ALA A 512 46.65 -22.80 13.41
N ALA A 513 45.59 -22.40 12.71
CA ALA A 513 45.60 -21.16 11.92
C ALA A 513 45.35 -19.93 12.81
N TRP A 514 44.50 -20.07 13.83
CA TRP A 514 44.19 -19.02 14.79
C TRP A 514 45.37 -18.71 15.71
N GLU A 515 46.08 -19.72 16.21
CA GLU A 515 47.26 -19.54 17.06
C GLU A 515 48.36 -18.72 16.34
N ARG A 516 48.44 -18.83 15.00
CA ARG A 516 49.33 -18.00 14.18
C ARG A 516 48.79 -16.59 13.96
N LEU A 517 47.47 -16.44 13.79
CA LEU A 517 46.84 -15.16 13.47
C LEU A 517 46.72 -14.23 14.71
N ALA A 518 46.26 -14.79 15.83
CA ALA A 518 45.89 -14.05 17.04
C ALA A 518 46.21 -14.85 18.32
N PRO A 519 47.49 -15.09 18.63
CA PRO A 519 47.91 -15.87 19.81
C PRO A 519 47.50 -15.22 21.15
N ASP A 520 47.30 -13.91 21.14
CA ASP A 520 46.84 -13.07 22.26
C ASP A 520 45.33 -13.22 22.54
N VAL A 521 44.54 -13.75 21.59
CA VAL A 521 43.09 -13.88 21.73
C VAL A 521 42.71 -15.34 21.96
N PRO A 522 42.10 -15.69 23.12
CA PRO A 522 41.73 -17.07 23.41
C PRO A 522 40.67 -17.58 22.42
N LEU A 523 40.90 -18.75 21.83
CA LEU A 523 39.95 -19.45 20.97
C LEU A 523 39.18 -20.52 21.76
N ILE A 524 37.87 -20.34 21.87
CA ILE A 524 36.96 -21.30 22.49
C ILE A 524 36.30 -22.16 21.41
N GLN A 525 36.54 -23.46 21.49
CA GLN A 525 35.83 -24.43 20.66
C GLN A 525 34.47 -24.77 21.27
N LEU A 526 33.38 -24.43 20.57
CA LEU A 526 32.04 -24.83 20.98
C LEU A 526 31.68 -26.20 20.39
N PRO A 527 30.97 -27.05 21.15
CA PRO A 527 30.54 -28.35 20.66
C PRO A 527 29.59 -28.19 19.48
N ARG A 528 29.80 -28.97 18.42
CA ARG A 528 28.87 -29.06 17.29
C ARG A 528 27.55 -29.69 17.77
N ALA A 529 26.57 -28.86 18.11
CA ALA A 529 25.26 -29.30 18.53
C ALA A 529 24.37 -29.64 17.32
N GLY A 530 24.63 -30.78 16.66
CA GLY A 530 23.80 -31.29 15.56
C GLY A 530 23.41 -30.23 14.50
N PHE A 531 22.12 -30.14 14.13
CA PHE A 531 21.62 -29.31 13.03
C PHE A 531 21.69 -27.77 13.23
N SER A 532 22.18 -27.21 14.35
CA SER A 532 22.21 -25.74 14.51
C SER A 532 23.31 -25.19 15.45
N ASN A 533 24.48 -24.87 14.87
CA ASN A 533 25.56 -24.09 15.50
C ASN A 533 25.07 -22.75 16.09
N THR A 534 24.06 -22.15 15.47
CA THR A 534 23.40 -20.92 15.93
C THR A 534 22.89 -21.01 17.37
N LYS A 535 22.31 -22.15 17.78
CA LYS A 535 21.75 -22.31 19.13
C LYS A 535 22.84 -22.37 20.20
N ALA A 536 23.97 -23.02 19.88
CA ALA A 536 25.12 -23.10 20.77
C ALA A 536 25.78 -21.74 20.95
N LEU A 537 25.99 -20.98 19.86
CA LEU A 537 26.55 -19.63 19.94
C LEU A 537 25.65 -18.69 20.75
N ARG A 538 24.33 -18.72 20.52
CA ARG A 538 23.38 -17.92 21.30
C ARG A 538 23.42 -18.24 22.80
N ARG A 539 23.51 -19.52 23.17
CA ARG A 539 23.64 -19.93 24.57
C ARG A 539 24.92 -19.35 25.18
N PHE A 540 26.05 -19.53 24.49
CA PHE A 540 27.34 -18.99 24.93
C PHE A 540 27.30 -17.47 25.14
N LEU A 541 26.77 -16.72 24.17
CA LEU A 541 26.65 -15.26 24.27
C LEU A 541 25.70 -14.83 25.39
N ARG A 542 24.62 -15.57 25.62
CA ARG A 542 23.68 -15.29 26.71
C ARG A 542 24.31 -15.52 28.08
N ASP A 543 25.08 -16.59 28.22
CA ASP A 543 25.78 -16.90 29.47
C ASP A 543 26.86 -15.83 29.74
N LYS A 544 27.66 -15.47 28.73
CA LYS A 544 28.60 -14.34 28.81
C LYS A 544 27.91 -13.02 29.11
N ARG A 545 26.73 -12.73 28.54
CA ARG A 545 26.00 -11.49 28.82
C ARG A 545 25.52 -11.42 30.28
N ARG A 546 25.19 -12.55 30.91
CA ARG A 546 24.74 -12.59 32.32
C ARG A 546 25.86 -12.29 33.32
N GLU A 547 27.11 -12.48 32.91
CA GLU A 547 28.29 -12.15 33.73
C GLU A 547 28.58 -10.63 33.77
N LEU A 548 27.94 -9.86 32.90
CA LEU A 548 28.20 -8.43 32.69
C LEU A 548 27.20 -7.54 33.43
N GLY A 549 27.68 -6.36 33.84
CA GLY A 549 26.83 -5.31 34.41
C GLY A 549 25.76 -4.82 33.44
N SER A 550 24.84 -3.99 33.93
CA SER A 550 23.82 -3.36 33.08
C SER A 550 24.43 -2.42 32.04
N ASP A 551 25.57 -1.81 32.37
CA ASP A 551 26.20 -0.75 31.58
C ASP A 551 27.35 -1.25 30.69
N ASP A 552 27.68 -2.55 30.79
CA ASP A 552 28.67 -3.21 29.94
C ASP A 552 28.03 -3.72 28.65
N PHE A 553 28.78 -3.59 27.55
CA PHE A 553 28.36 -4.03 26.23
C PHE A 553 29.06 -5.35 25.83
N LEU A 554 28.30 -6.25 25.21
CA LEU A 554 28.78 -7.50 24.64
C LEU A 554 28.53 -7.49 23.14
N THR A 555 29.60 -7.42 22.37
CA THR A 555 29.54 -7.33 20.91
C THR A 555 29.98 -8.65 20.30
N VAL A 556 29.12 -9.28 19.49
CA VAL A 556 29.53 -10.40 18.63
C VAL A 556 29.98 -9.87 17.27
N VAL A 557 31.20 -10.19 16.89
CA VAL A 557 31.82 -9.80 15.61
C VAL A 557 31.64 -10.93 14.61
N ILE A 558 31.08 -10.59 13.45
CA ILE A 558 30.77 -11.51 12.37
C ILE A 558 31.61 -11.12 11.14
N PRO A 559 32.73 -11.82 10.87
CA PRO A 559 33.47 -11.66 9.63
C PRO A 559 32.66 -12.25 8.46
N GLU A 560 32.55 -11.51 7.36
CA GLU A 560 31.77 -11.92 6.19
C GLU A 560 32.50 -11.63 4.87
N VAL A 561 32.68 -12.65 4.04
CA VAL A 561 33.20 -12.50 2.67
C VAL A 561 32.04 -12.40 1.68
N LEU A 562 31.96 -11.28 0.96
CA LEU A 562 30.90 -11.00 -0.02
C LEU A 562 31.40 -11.20 -1.46
N GLN A 563 30.64 -11.92 -2.28
CA GLN A 563 31.08 -12.33 -3.61
C GLN A 563 30.64 -11.41 -4.76
N ALA A 564 29.45 -10.80 -4.68
CA ALA A 564 28.93 -9.91 -5.71
C ALA A 564 27.96 -8.88 -5.13
N GLY A 565 27.90 -7.69 -5.73
CA GLY A 565 26.94 -6.65 -5.34
C GLY A 565 25.49 -7.02 -5.69
N GLY A 566 24.55 -6.63 -4.83
CA GLY A 566 23.10 -6.63 -5.13
C GLY A 566 22.28 -7.73 -4.45
N LEU A 567 20.99 -7.81 -4.83
CA LEU A 567 19.97 -8.68 -4.21
C LEU A 567 20.28 -10.19 -4.30
N SER A 568 21.14 -10.60 -5.23
CA SER A 568 21.48 -12.02 -5.44
C SER A 568 22.28 -12.64 -4.30
N GLU A 569 23.05 -11.83 -3.55
CA GLU A 569 23.89 -12.32 -2.45
C GLU A 569 23.05 -12.75 -1.23
N ILE A 570 21.94 -12.04 -0.99
CA ILE A 570 21.01 -12.32 0.12
C ILE A 570 20.35 -13.70 -0.03
N VAL A 571 20.11 -14.12 -1.28
CA VAL A 571 19.51 -15.43 -1.58
C VAL A 571 20.53 -16.56 -1.46
N ARG A 572 21.83 -16.26 -1.64
CA ARG A 572 22.91 -17.25 -1.69
C ARG A 572 23.40 -17.71 -0.31
N HIS A 573 23.28 -16.89 0.74
CA HIS A 573 23.75 -17.22 2.09
C HIS A 573 22.65 -17.21 3.18
N PRO A 574 21.57 -18.01 3.04
CA PRO A 574 20.43 -17.97 3.97
C PRO A 574 20.79 -18.36 5.41
N ARG A 575 21.88 -19.12 5.61
CA ARG A 575 22.36 -19.53 6.93
C ARG A 575 22.97 -18.36 7.72
N MET A 576 23.74 -17.49 7.06
CA MET A 576 24.38 -16.33 7.71
C MET A 576 23.33 -15.29 8.12
N HIS A 577 22.37 -14.98 7.23
CA HIS A 577 21.27 -14.07 7.58
C HIS A 577 20.40 -14.60 8.72
N ARG A 578 20.12 -15.91 8.75
CA ARG A 578 19.42 -16.55 9.88
C ARG A 578 20.22 -16.46 11.18
N LEU A 579 21.54 -16.60 11.13
CA LEU A 579 22.41 -16.41 12.29
C LEU A 579 22.30 -14.97 12.82
N LYS A 580 22.54 -13.96 11.99
CA LYS A 580 22.43 -12.54 12.36
C LYS A 580 21.07 -12.19 12.95
N ALA A 581 19.98 -12.58 12.28
CA ALA A 581 18.62 -12.36 12.77
C ALA A 581 18.36 -13.02 14.13
N SER A 582 18.95 -14.19 14.38
CA SER A 582 18.83 -14.87 15.67
C SER A 582 19.67 -14.23 16.78
N LEU A 583 20.81 -13.62 16.44
CA LEU A 583 21.69 -12.92 17.38
C LEU A 583 21.09 -11.58 17.81
N LEU A 584 20.45 -10.85 16.89
CA LEU A 584 19.69 -9.64 17.21
C LEU A 584 18.56 -9.90 18.23
N SER A 585 18.05 -11.13 18.28
CA SER A 585 17.03 -11.51 19.26
C SER A 585 17.57 -11.75 20.68
N GLU A 586 18.90 -11.82 20.88
CA GLU A 586 19.50 -11.96 22.21
C GLU A 586 19.58 -10.60 22.92
N PRO A 587 18.92 -10.43 24.09
CA PRO A 587 18.97 -9.18 24.85
C PRO A 587 20.39 -8.77 25.24
N GLY A 588 20.73 -7.51 24.99
CA GLY A 588 22.00 -6.92 25.41
C GLY A 588 23.22 -7.35 24.59
N VAL A 589 23.05 -8.08 23.48
CA VAL A 589 24.13 -8.48 22.57
C VAL A 589 24.11 -7.62 21.30
N GLN A 590 25.21 -6.92 21.01
CA GLN A 590 25.36 -6.10 19.80
C GLN A 590 25.93 -6.96 18.68
N VAL A 591 25.50 -6.73 17.44
CA VAL A 591 25.96 -7.49 16.28
C VAL A 591 26.79 -6.59 15.38
N LEU A 592 28.08 -6.87 15.27
CA LEU A 592 29.03 -6.12 14.47
C LEU A 592 29.42 -6.93 13.24
N ASP A 593 29.08 -6.43 12.07
CA ASP A 593 29.34 -7.05 10.79
C ASP A 593 30.59 -6.41 10.14
N ILE A 594 31.57 -7.25 9.82
CA ILE A 594 32.82 -6.85 9.13
C ILE A 594 32.81 -7.47 7.74
N PRO A 595 32.27 -6.76 6.73
CA PRO A 595 32.28 -7.25 5.36
C PRO A 595 33.65 -7.05 4.70
N ILE A 596 34.06 -8.02 3.88
CA ILE A 596 35.13 -7.87 2.90
C ILE A 596 34.61 -8.32 1.53
N THR A 597 34.81 -7.52 0.49
CA THR A 597 34.46 -7.96 -0.86
C THR A 597 35.61 -8.79 -1.46
N LYS A 598 35.30 -9.74 -2.34
CA LYS A 598 36.34 -10.53 -3.04
C LYS A 598 37.36 -9.66 -3.81
N ALA A 599 36.95 -8.48 -4.26
CA ALA A 599 37.84 -7.54 -4.93
C ALA A 599 38.91 -7.01 -3.94
N ASP A 600 38.51 -6.74 -2.70
CA ASP A 600 39.39 -6.20 -1.66
C ASP A 600 40.38 -7.24 -1.11
N ILE A 601 40.05 -8.54 -1.20
CA ILE A 601 40.93 -9.63 -0.75
C ILE A 601 42.29 -9.60 -1.47
N HIS A 602 42.36 -9.13 -2.73
CA HIS A 602 43.63 -9.04 -3.46
C HIS A 602 44.51 -7.84 -3.04
N ALA A 603 43.93 -6.84 -2.38
CA ALA A 603 44.65 -5.67 -1.87
C ALA A 603 45.19 -5.88 -0.44
N MET A 604 44.64 -6.84 0.30
CA MET A 604 45.04 -7.20 1.66
C MET A 604 45.91 -8.45 1.64
N THR A 605 47.13 -8.38 2.19
CA THR A 605 47.88 -9.59 2.56
C THR A 605 47.13 -10.32 3.68
N ASP A 606 47.29 -11.65 3.83
CA ASP A 606 46.69 -12.47 4.90
C ASP A 606 47.15 -12.07 6.33
N GLU A 607 47.68 -10.85 6.51
CA GLU A 607 48.18 -10.29 7.76
C GLU A 607 47.12 -9.44 8.47
N VAL A 608 47.15 -9.46 9.80
CA VAL A 608 46.30 -8.61 10.63
C VAL A 608 46.81 -7.18 10.56
N GLN A 609 45.99 -6.27 10.04
CA GLN A 609 46.27 -4.83 10.02
C GLN A 609 45.29 -4.09 10.93
N GLU A 610 45.84 -3.29 11.84
CA GLU A 610 45.06 -2.46 12.75
C GLU A 610 44.80 -1.09 12.09
N PRO A 611 43.53 -0.67 11.94
CA PRO A 611 43.23 0.61 11.32
C PRO A 611 43.75 1.79 12.13
N GLY A 612 44.39 2.75 11.45
CA GLY A 612 44.96 3.95 12.06
C GLY A 612 43.90 4.97 12.50
N ARG A 613 42.74 4.99 11.86
CA ARG A 613 41.60 5.87 12.18
C ARG A 613 40.27 5.14 12.09
N ASN A 614 39.42 5.36 13.10
CA ASN A 614 38.07 4.83 13.16
C ASN A 614 37.06 5.97 13.32
N PHE A 615 36.22 6.17 12.31
CA PHE A 615 35.11 7.13 12.34
C PHE A 615 33.84 6.40 12.76
N ALA A 616 33.15 6.85 13.81
CA ALA A 616 31.89 6.27 14.23
C ALA A 616 30.72 7.19 13.83
N LEU A 617 29.75 6.61 13.13
CA LEU A 617 28.54 7.31 12.67
C LEU A 617 27.32 6.67 13.30
N VAL A 618 26.61 7.40 14.18
CA VAL A 618 25.37 6.92 14.80
C VAL A 618 24.17 7.41 14.01
N MET A 619 23.38 6.47 13.49
CA MET A 619 22.15 6.78 12.76
C MET A 619 21.06 7.25 13.72
N VAL A 620 20.56 8.47 13.51
CA VAL A 620 19.53 9.11 14.34
C VAL A 620 18.25 9.29 13.55
N ALA A 621 17.17 8.65 14.01
CA ALA A 621 15.82 8.87 13.47
C ALA A 621 14.92 9.67 14.43
N SER A 622 15.15 9.56 15.73
CA SER A 622 14.40 10.23 16.80
C SER A 622 15.16 10.08 18.11
N ILE A 623 14.91 10.96 19.08
CA ILE A 623 15.50 10.83 20.42
C ILE A 623 14.68 9.88 21.27
N ASN A 624 15.31 8.77 21.69
CA ASN A 624 14.73 7.76 22.56
C ASN A 624 15.83 6.87 23.18
N ASN A 625 15.46 5.98 24.10
CA ASN A 625 16.40 5.09 24.78
C ASN A 625 17.25 4.21 23.85
N ALA A 626 16.71 3.77 22.70
CA ALA A 626 17.47 2.97 21.75
C ALA A 626 18.59 3.78 21.07
N MET A 627 18.28 5.03 20.71
CA MET A 627 19.27 5.95 20.14
C MET A 627 20.33 6.31 21.19
N LEU A 628 19.92 6.61 22.43
CA LEU A 628 20.86 6.91 23.51
C LEU A 628 21.78 5.72 23.83
N GLN A 629 21.24 4.50 23.83
CA GLN A 629 22.05 3.29 23.94
C GLN A 629 23.07 3.14 22.79
N ALA A 630 22.70 3.54 21.58
CA ALA A 630 23.61 3.49 20.43
C ALA A 630 24.74 4.53 20.54
N ILE A 631 24.46 5.72 21.10
CA ILE A 631 25.50 6.71 21.42
C ILE A 631 26.42 6.19 22.53
N GLU A 632 25.86 5.69 23.64
CA GLU A 632 26.61 5.07 24.74
C GLU A 632 27.53 3.96 24.22
N TYR A 633 27.02 3.11 23.34
CA TYR A 633 27.80 2.08 22.66
C TYR A 633 28.92 2.70 21.80
N ALA A 634 28.62 3.74 21.01
CA ALA A 634 29.60 4.39 20.15
C ALA A 634 30.77 4.99 20.93
N GLU A 635 30.50 5.62 22.08
CA GLU A 635 31.51 6.19 22.97
C GLU A 635 32.50 5.14 23.48
N THR A 636 32.01 3.92 23.78
CA THR A 636 32.90 2.83 24.23
C THR A 636 33.88 2.32 23.17
N LEU A 637 33.61 2.58 21.89
CA LEU A 637 34.55 2.24 20.81
C LEU A 637 35.78 3.17 20.79
N ARG A 638 35.70 4.32 21.49
CA ARG A 638 36.73 5.39 21.48
C ARG A 638 37.18 5.75 20.06
N PRO A 639 36.24 6.09 19.16
CA PRO A 639 36.58 6.41 17.79
C PRO A 639 37.42 7.69 17.71
N THR A 640 38.13 7.86 16.60
CA THR A 640 38.86 9.09 16.28
C THR A 640 37.91 10.28 16.15
N ASP A 641 36.70 10.04 15.62
CA ASP A 641 35.63 11.02 15.47
C ASP A 641 34.28 10.32 15.62
N LEU A 642 33.35 10.92 16.36
CA LEU A 642 32.01 10.39 16.62
C LEU A 642 30.97 11.43 16.16
N ARG A 643 30.14 11.04 15.20
CA ARG A 643 29.08 11.89 14.65
C ARG A 643 27.73 11.23 14.75
N ALA A 644 26.73 12.00 15.14
CA ALA A 644 25.35 11.59 15.02
C ALA A 644 24.79 12.14 13.70
N VAL A 645 24.18 11.29 12.88
CA VAL A 645 23.69 11.69 11.56
C VAL A 645 22.21 11.33 11.39
N SER A 646 21.42 12.29 10.94
CA SER A 646 20.03 12.12 10.57
C SER A 646 19.82 12.44 9.10
N PHE A 647 19.09 11.56 8.40
CA PHE A 647 18.74 11.75 7.00
C PHE A 647 17.29 12.24 6.92
N GLY A 648 17.14 13.55 6.75
CA GLY A 648 15.86 14.25 6.86
C GLY A 648 14.87 13.89 5.75
N LEU A 649 13.87 13.06 6.08
CA LEU A 649 12.80 12.69 5.14
C LEU A 649 11.64 13.70 5.08
N GLU A 650 11.43 14.44 6.16
CA GLU A 650 10.32 15.38 6.38
C GLU A 650 10.85 16.63 7.09
N PRO A 651 10.67 17.85 6.54
CA PRO A 651 11.21 19.08 7.13
C PRO A 651 10.76 19.30 8.59
N GLU A 652 9.48 19.08 8.89
CA GLU A 652 8.94 19.25 10.25
C GLU A 652 9.55 18.26 11.26
N ALA A 653 9.82 17.03 10.83
CA ALA A 653 10.43 16.01 11.68
C ALA A 653 11.90 16.33 11.98
N VAL A 654 12.59 16.95 11.02
CA VAL A 654 13.98 17.38 11.14
C VAL A 654 14.11 18.55 12.12
N GLU A 655 13.24 19.55 12.01
CA GLU A 655 13.20 20.69 12.93
C GLU A 655 12.97 20.22 14.36
N LYS A 656 11.94 19.39 14.56
CA LYS A 656 11.65 18.81 15.88
C LYS A 656 12.83 17.99 16.42
N LEU A 657 13.49 17.20 15.57
CA LEU A 657 14.65 16.42 15.99
C LEU A 657 15.80 17.31 16.48
N GLY A 658 16.05 18.43 15.80
CA GLY A 658 17.04 19.42 16.20
C GLY A 658 16.73 20.02 17.58
N ASP A 659 15.47 20.44 17.79
CA ASP A 659 15.01 20.99 19.07
C ASP A 659 15.11 19.96 20.21
N ASP A 660 14.67 18.73 19.96
CA ASP A 660 14.77 17.63 20.91
C ASP A 660 16.26 17.36 21.26
N TRP A 661 17.18 17.46 20.29
CA TRP A 661 18.61 17.18 20.47
C TRP A 661 19.29 18.18 21.38
N LEU A 662 19.01 19.46 21.16
CA LEU A 662 19.47 20.56 22.01
C LEU A 662 18.89 20.44 23.41
N THR A 663 17.62 20.09 23.53
CA THR A 663 16.95 19.91 24.82
C THR A 663 17.54 18.74 25.62
N ALA A 664 17.87 17.64 24.94
CA ALA A 664 18.48 16.45 25.55
C ALA A 664 19.95 16.64 25.98
N ARG A 665 20.60 17.76 25.58
CA ARG A 665 21.99 18.11 25.90
C ARG A 665 22.99 17.00 25.52
N ILE A 666 22.79 16.37 24.37
CA ILE A 666 23.69 15.32 23.90
C ILE A 666 25.03 15.96 23.51
N PRO A 667 26.17 15.45 24.02
CA PRO A 667 27.48 16.10 23.86
C PRO A 667 28.09 15.99 22.45
N HIS A 668 27.42 15.30 21.52
CA HIS A 668 27.88 15.07 20.15
C HIS A 668 27.08 15.91 19.15
N PRO A 669 27.72 16.44 18.10
CA PRO A 669 27.02 17.17 17.06
C PRO A 669 26.06 16.26 16.28
N LEU A 670 24.87 16.79 15.98
CA LEU A 670 23.91 16.17 15.07
C LEU A 670 24.07 16.80 13.69
N GLU A 671 24.52 16.00 12.72
CA GLU A 671 24.53 16.36 11.32
C GLU A 671 23.20 15.95 10.67
N ILE A 672 22.56 16.90 9.99
CA ILE A 672 21.29 16.70 9.30
C ILE A 672 21.56 16.76 7.81
N GLU A 673 21.52 15.60 7.18
CA GLU A 673 21.72 15.45 5.75
C GLU A 673 20.38 15.40 5.02
N ALA A 674 20.33 16.01 3.84
CA ALA A 674 19.17 15.89 2.98
C ALA A 674 19.11 14.46 2.43
N ALA A 675 17.91 13.86 2.42
CA ALA A 675 17.65 12.61 1.73
C ALA A 675 16.74 12.89 0.51
N PRO A 676 17.31 13.23 -0.67
CA PRO A 676 16.53 13.43 -1.87
C PRO A 676 15.59 12.25 -2.11
N PHE A 677 14.34 12.54 -2.49
CA PHE A 677 13.34 11.51 -2.80
C PHE A 677 12.99 10.55 -1.66
N ARG A 678 13.40 10.83 -0.41
CA ARG A 678 13.25 9.93 0.73
C ARG A 678 14.03 8.60 0.59
N ASP A 679 15.07 8.57 -0.23
CA ASP A 679 15.96 7.41 -0.36
C ASP A 679 17.10 7.46 0.66
N ILE A 680 16.87 6.86 1.82
CA ILE A 680 17.89 6.78 2.88
C ILE A 680 19.11 5.97 2.42
N GLY A 681 18.92 4.92 1.61
CA GLY A 681 19.97 3.97 1.29
C GLY A 681 21.11 4.62 0.50
N SER A 682 20.76 5.33 -0.57
CA SER A 682 21.75 6.03 -1.39
C SER A 682 22.35 7.26 -0.69
N SER A 683 21.54 8.00 0.08
CA SER A 683 22.03 9.17 0.83
C SER A 683 23.03 8.78 1.92
N VAL A 684 22.77 7.70 2.67
CA VAL A 684 23.72 7.18 3.67
C VAL A 684 25.03 6.75 2.99
N LEU A 685 24.94 6.04 1.87
CA LEU A 685 26.12 5.59 1.14
C LEU A 685 26.96 6.77 0.63
N GLN A 686 26.30 7.80 0.08
CA GLN A 686 26.98 9.00 -0.41
C GLN A 686 27.68 9.77 0.73
N TYR A 687 27.05 9.85 1.90
CA TYR A 687 27.64 10.48 3.08
C TYR A 687 28.85 9.70 3.60
N VAL A 688 28.71 8.37 3.75
CA VAL A 688 29.81 7.50 4.24
C VAL A 688 31.04 7.56 3.33
N ARG A 689 30.85 7.66 2.01
CA ARG A 689 31.95 7.80 1.03
C ARG A 689 32.82 9.03 1.21
N GLN A 690 32.31 10.08 1.86
CA GLN A 690 33.08 11.31 2.11
C GLN A 690 34.26 11.10 3.07
N PHE A 691 34.23 10.03 3.86
CA PHE A 691 35.29 9.69 4.80
C PHE A 691 36.45 8.90 4.15
N GLU A 692 36.31 8.53 2.87
CA GLU A 692 37.34 7.83 2.08
C GLU A 692 37.88 6.59 2.80
N ALA A 693 36.98 5.78 3.34
CA ALA A 693 37.34 4.56 4.06
C ALA A 693 37.95 3.54 3.08
N ASP A 694 39.14 3.04 3.39
CA ASP A 694 39.86 2.03 2.61
C ASP A 694 39.85 0.66 3.30
N GLY A 695 39.52 0.61 4.59
CA GLY A 695 39.52 -0.60 5.39
C GLY A 695 40.88 -1.01 5.94
N ILE A 696 41.91 -0.20 5.68
CA ILE A 696 43.29 -0.42 6.10
C ILE A 696 43.76 0.70 7.02
N ASP A 697 43.82 1.95 6.54
CA ASP A 697 44.16 3.11 7.38
C ASP A 697 42.91 3.72 8.00
N ARG A 698 41.81 3.75 7.23
CA ARG A 698 40.55 4.41 7.61
C ARG A 698 39.39 3.44 7.57
N VAL A 699 38.70 3.33 8.69
CA VAL A 699 37.45 2.55 8.83
C VAL A 699 36.31 3.46 9.25
N VAL A 700 35.14 3.23 8.69
CA VAL A 700 33.89 3.88 9.12
C VAL A 700 32.98 2.85 9.77
N THR A 701 32.70 3.03 11.06
CA THR A 701 31.77 2.22 11.82
C THR A 701 30.39 2.87 11.84
N VAL A 702 29.43 2.32 11.09
CA VAL A 702 28.04 2.80 11.08
C VAL A 702 27.22 2.05 12.11
N ILE A 703 26.69 2.77 13.09
CA ILE A 703 25.96 2.24 14.24
C ILE A 703 24.47 2.50 14.03
N ILE A 704 23.70 1.42 13.96
CA ILE A 704 22.27 1.45 13.64
C ILE A 704 21.49 0.98 14.88
N PRO A 705 20.71 1.87 15.54
CA PRO A 705 19.79 1.46 16.59
C PRO A 705 18.64 0.65 15.97
N GLU A 706 18.34 -0.51 16.55
CA GLU A 706 17.28 -1.40 16.05
C GLU A 706 16.30 -1.81 17.13
N PHE A 707 15.00 -1.62 16.87
CA PHE A 707 13.96 -2.09 17.77
C PHE A 707 13.70 -3.58 17.57
N VAL A 708 13.85 -4.35 18.65
CA VAL A 708 13.52 -5.77 18.68
C VAL A 708 12.24 -5.94 19.49
N VAL A 709 11.19 -6.39 18.81
CA VAL A 709 9.88 -6.64 19.42
C VAL A 709 9.72 -8.12 19.79
N PRO A 710 9.02 -8.44 20.89
CA PRO A 710 8.91 -9.82 21.37
C PRO A 710 8.06 -10.70 20.44
N LYS A 711 7.06 -10.12 19.77
CA LYS A 711 6.16 -10.85 18.85
C LYS A 711 6.63 -10.73 17.40
N LYS A 712 6.90 -11.86 16.74
CA LYS A 712 7.31 -11.92 15.32
C LYS A 712 6.39 -11.14 14.37
N ARG A 713 5.07 -11.14 14.61
CA ARG A 713 4.11 -10.39 13.79
C ARG A 713 4.33 -8.87 13.84
N HIS A 714 4.80 -8.35 14.98
CA HIS A 714 5.12 -6.92 15.12
C HIS A 714 6.44 -6.58 14.43
N GLN A 715 7.33 -7.57 14.24
CA GLN A 715 8.62 -7.35 13.59
C GLN A 715 8.46 -6.90 12.13
N ILE A 716 7.36 -7.28 11.47
CA ILE A 716 7.00 -6.81 10.12
C ILE A 716 6.80 -5.28 10.10
N LEU A 717 6.37 -4.69 11.22
CA LEU A 717 6.12 -3.25 11.34
C LEU A 717 7.41 -2.43 11.59
N HIS A 718 8.53 -3.08 11.93
CA HIS A 718 9.78 -2.44 12.37
C HIS A 718 10.99 -2.93 11.56
N GLY A 719 12.14 -2.27 11.72
CA GLY A 719 13.45 -2.75 11.22
C GLY A 719 13.72 -2.65 9.72
N GLN A 720 12.76 -2.23 8.90
CA GLN A 720 12.94 -2.17 7.43
C GLN A 720 13.98 -1.13 7.01
N THR A 721 14.01 0.04 7.64
CA THR A 721 15.00 1.09 7.35
C THR A 721 16.42 0.59 7.65
N ALA A 722 16.62 -0.06 8.80
CA ALA A 722 17.91 -0.66 9.17
C ALA A 722 18.35 -1.71 8.13
N LEU A 723 17.43 -2.56 7.67
CA LEU A 723 17.72 -3.55 6.63
C LEU A 723 18.13 -2.90 5.30
N ILE A 724 17.45 -1.83 4.88
CA ILE A 724 17.77 -1.09 3.65
C ILE A 724 19.15 -0.46 3.76
N VAL A 725 19.46 0.19 4.90
CA VAL A 725 20.77 0.83 5.13
C VAL A 725 21.88 -0.20 5.11
N LYS A 726 21.76 -1.29 5.88
CA LYS A 726 22.73 -2.40 5.88
C LYS A 726 23.01 -2.92 4.48
N ARG A 727 21.96 -3.12 3.67
CA ARG A 727 22.11 -3.63 2.31
C ARG A 727 22.99 -2.74 1.42
N HIS A 728 22.95 -1.42 1.61
CA HIS A 728 23.80 -0.50 0.84
C HIS A 728 25.21 -0.44 1.40
N LEU A 729 25.36 -0.47 2.73
CA LEU A 729 26.66 -0.33 3.40
C LEU A 729 27.53 -1.58 3.37
N LEU A 730 26.94 -2.79 3.36
CA LEU A 730 27.70 -4.03 3.43
C LEU A 730 28.68 -4.23 2.27
N PHE A 731 28.46 -3.57 1.12
CA PHE A 731 29.33 -3.67 -0.05
C PHE A 731 30.32 -2.51 -0.18
N GLU A 732 30.29 -1.55 0.74
CA GLU A 732 31.16 -0.38 0.67
C GLU A 732 32.53 -0.70 1.32
N PRO A 733 33.66 -0.47 0.61
CA PRO A 733 34.99 -0.67 1.17
C PRO A 733 35.20 0.15 2.44
N GLY A 734 35.98 -0.39 3.39
CA GLY A 734 36.25 0.33 4.64
C GLY A 734 35.09 0.50 5.63
N VAL A 735 33.87 0.01 5.32
CA VAL A 735 32.70 0.20 6.17
C VAL A 735 32.42 -1.03 7.05
N VAL A 736 32.26 -0.79 8.35
CA VAL A 736 31.80 -1.75 9.35
C VAL A 736 30.40 -1.35 9.80
N VAL A 737 29.50 -2.32 9.99
CA VAL A 737 28.11 -2.03 10.38
C VAL A 737 27.79 -2.68 11.70
N VAL A 738 27.35 -1.87 12.67
CA VAL A 738 26.92 -2.34 13.99
C VAL A 738 25.40 -2.20 14.12
N SER A 739 24.78 -3.27 14.59
CA SER A 739 23.38 -3.28 15.01
C SER A 739 23.33 -3.23 16.53
N VAL A 740 22.70 -2.20 17.08
CA VAL A 740 22.50 -2.05 18.53
C VAL A 740 21.03 -2.35 18.82
N PRO A 741 20.69 -3.60 19.19
CA PRO A 741 19.30 -3.95 19.45
C PRO A 741 18.83 -3.34 20.78
N TYR A 742 17.65 -2.73 20.72
CA TYR A 742 16.87 -2.29 21.86
C TYR A 742 15.61 -3.14 21.95
N HIS A 743 15.57 -4.01 22.96
CA HIS A 743 14.45 -4.93 23.17
C HIS A 743 13.31 -4.18 23.87
N LEU A 744 12.15 -4.20 23.22
CA LEU A 744 10.91 -3.66 23.76
C LEU A 744 10.22 -4.73 24.60
N ASP A 745 9.56 -4.32 25.68
CA ASP A 745 8.84 -5.22 26.60
C ASP A 745 7.49 -5.69 26.04
#